data_AF-A0A9D5BSW0-F1
#
_entry.id   AF-A0A9D5BSW0-F1
#
_cell.length_a   1.000
_cell.length_b   1.000
_cell.length_c   1.000
_cell.angle_alpha   90.00
_cell.angle_beta   90.00
_cell.angle_gamma   90.00
#
_symmetry.space_group_name_H-M   'P 1'
#
loop_
_entity.id
_entity.type
_entity.pdbx_description
1 polymer ?
#
loop_
_entity_poly.entity_id
_entity_poly.type
_entity_poly.pdbx_seq_one_letter_code
_entity_poly.pdbx_strand_id
1 'polypeptide(L)'
;MEGVINPKGLFSLPSNPQTRVFHPLQSLRPRFPIKSSHLLGFSPLKVRAFSPNPSEFSPRNPLFSGPQSNRESKRLHLSTSDKSVAGHGLWKREEKPLTCSAGAAIPAGGASFNEEEKEKAKFLGVEFQTLKKIIPLGIMFFCILFNYTILRDTKDVLVVTAKGSSAEIIPFLKTWVNLPMAVGFMLLYTKLSNVLSKEALFYTVIFPFIAFFGAFAFVMYPLSSVIHPTALADKLVAALGPSFVGPVAILRIWSFCLFYVMAELWGSVVISVLFWGFANQITTVEEAKEFYPLFGLGANIALIFSGRTVKYFSNMRKNLGPGVDGWAISLKGMMSIVVLLGLVICGIYWGVNKFVLNDPSIPRTERKKKEKPKLGMKESLKVLFSSRYVRDLATLVVAYGISINLVEVTWKSKLKAQFPSPNEYSSFMGDFSTATGIATFTMMLLGRVILRKFGWGVAAMITPTVLLLTGVGFFSLILFGEPLTPILASFGMTPLLAAVYVGALQNIFSKSAKYSLFDPCKEMAYIPLDEDMKVKGKAAIDVVCNPLGKSGGALIQQFMILTFGSLANSTPYLGGILLMIVLAWLGAARSLDSQFSPLAKQELEKEKKIKEKLRETAIEVPVEVKAIESSGNGTALKQTSDTEAESSPGTSSPQVQ
;
A
#
# COMPACT_ATOMS: atom_id res chain seq x y z
N MET A 1 -30.02 34.50 -1.34
CA MET A 1 -30.23 35.46 -2.46
C MET A 1 -29.14 35.22 -3.47
N GLU A 2 -29.50 35.22 -4.76
CA GLU A 2 -28.58 35.15 -5.90
C GLU A 2 -27.71 36.43 -6.02
N GLY A 3 -26.61 36.46 -6.78
CA GLY A 3 -26.00 35.39 -7.59
C GLY A 3 -24.85 35.93 -8.46
N VAL A 4 -24.72 35.40 -9.68
CA VAL A 4 -23.72 35.74 -10.74
C VAL A 4 -22.30 35.21 -10.50
N ILE A 5 -21.72 34.67 -11.58
CA ILE A 5 -20.36 34.11 -11.67
C ILE A 5 -19.54 35.01 -12.61
N ASN A 6 -18.29 35.34 -12.25
CA ASN A 6 -17.25 35.65 -13.24
C ASN A 6 -15.84 35.38 -12.64
N PRO A 7 -14.87 34.78 -13.36
CA PRO A 7 -13.61 34.34 -12.76
C PRO A 7 -12.41 35.26 -13.09
N LYS A 8 -11.58 35.57 -12.08
CA LYS A 8 -10.15 35.94 -12.18
C LYS A 8 -9.54 36.12 -10.77
N GLY A 9 -8.21 36.05 -10.69
CA GLY A 9 -7.43 36.52 -9.52
C GLY A 9 -7.17 35.50 -8.41
N LEU A 10 -6.04 34.79 -8.50
CA LEU A 10 -5.24 34.57 -7.28
C LEU A 10 -4.60 35.93 -6.89
N PHE A 11 -4.32 36.11 -5.60
CA PHE A 11 -3.74 37.31 -4.99
C PHE A 11 -4.64 38.57 -4.96
N SER A 12 -5.43 38.68 -3.90
CA SER A 12 -5.75 39.97 -3.27
C SER A 12 -5.84 39.80 -1.75
N LEU A 13 -5.12 40.63 -1.00
CA LEU A 13 -5.23 40.74 0.45
C LEU A 13 -6.20 41.89 0.78
N PRO A 14 -7.08 41.77 1.79
CA PRO A 14 -7.84 42.92 2.29
C PRO A 14 -6.91 43.90 3.01
N SER A 15 -7.17 45.19 2.86
CA SER A 15 -6.34 46.28 3.39
C SER A 15 -6.89 46.88 4.69
N ASN A 16 -6.00 47.58 5.40
CA ASN A 16 -6.15 48.32 6.67
C ASN A 16 -6.34 47.52 7.98
N PRO A 17 -5.59 47.89 9.05
CA PRO A 17 -5.72 47.31 10.39
C PRO A 17 -6.71 48.07 11.28
N GLN A 18 -7.22 47.40 12.33
CA GLN A 18 -7.75 48.07 13.52
C GLN A 18 -6.88 47.76 14.73
N THR A 19 -6.33 48.80 15.35
CA THR A 19 -5.59 48.71 16.61
C THR A 19 -6.56 48.60 17.79
N ARG A 20 -6.32 47.64 18.70
CA ARG A 20 -6.91 47.66 20.05
C ARG A 20 -5.80 47.84 21.08
N VAL A 21 -5.91 48.91 21.85
CA VAL A 21 -5.01 49.24 22.97
C VAL A 21 -5.35 48.36 24.17
N PHE A 22 -4.32 47.81 24.83
CA PHE A 22 -4.46 47.17 26.14
C PHE A 22 -4.21 48.21 27.25
N HIS A 23 -5.20 48.40 28.13
CA HIS A 23 -4.99 49.12 29.39
C HIS A 23 -4.46 48.17 30.47
N PRO A 24 -3.43 48.55 31.24
CA PRO A 24 -3.04 47.83 32.45
C PRO A 24 -3.95 48.20 33.63
N LEU A 25 -4.30 47.22 34.46
CA LEU A 25 -4.96 47.43 35.76
C LEU A 25 -3.98 47.16 36.90
N GLN A 26 -4.12 47.91 37.98
CA GLN A 26 -3.14 48.00 39.06
C GLN A 26 -3.36 46.96 40.17
N SER A 27 -2.25 46.57 40.80
CA SER A 27 -2.06 46.21 42.22
C SER A 27 -3.18 45.51 43.01
N LEU A 28 -2.79 44.43 43.70
CA LEU A 28 -2.99 44.33 45.15
C LEU A 28 -1.93 43.39 45.80
N ARG A 29 -1.21 43.92 46.80
CA ARG A 29 -0.41 43.20 47.83
C ARG A 29 -1.24 43.22 49.14
N PRO A 30 -1.03 42.35 50.16
CA PRO A 30 0.27 41.94 50.73
C PRO A 30 0.33 40.41 50.99
N ARG A 31 1.18 39.79 51.85
CA ARG A 31 2.10 40.22 52.93
C ARG A 31 3.20 39.14 53.13
N PHE A 32 4.42 39.54 53.50
CA PHE A 32 5.52 38.63 53.93
C PHE A 32 5.43 38.34 55.45
N PRO A 33 6.10 37.28 55.96
CA PRO A 33 7.45 37.45 56.53
C PRO A 33 8.46 36.34 56.16
N ILE A 34 9.73 36.53 56.54
CA ILE A 34 10.90 35.66 56.30
C ILE A 34 11.58 35.30 57.63
N LYS A 35 12.08 34.07 57.78
CA LYS A 35 13.14 33.61 58.72
C LYS A 35 13.66 32.25 58.19
N SER A 36 14.93 32.08 57.80
CA SER A 36 16.22 32.09 58.53
C SER A 36 16.67 30.68 58.98
N SER A 37 17.88 30.30 58.58
CA SER A 37 18.57 29.00 58.75
C SER A 37 18.88 28.57 60.20
N HIS A 38 18.98 27.25 60.46
CA HIS A 38 20.24 26.55 60.85
C HIS A 38 20.08 25.06 61.23
N LEU A 39 21.04 24.24 60.75
CA LEU A 39 21.68 23.05 61.38
C LEU A 39 20.90 21.78 61.83
N LEU A 40 21.69 20.71 62.04
CA LEU A 40 21.37 19.36 62.55
C LEU A 40 20.49 18.48 61.62
N GLY A 41 20.86 17.26 61.20
CA GLY A 41 22.13 16.53 61.34
C GLY A 41 22.12 15.39 62.36
N PHE A 42 21.77 14.17 61.94
CA PHE A 42 22.08 12.91 62.63
C PHE A 42 22.17 11.73 61.63
N SER A 43 22.77 10.61 62.07
CA SER A 43 23.38 9.56 61.24
C SER A 43 22.59 8.23 61.18
N PRO A 44 22.87 7.33 60.20
CA PRO A 44 22.12 6.09 59.96
C PRO A 44 22.66 4.87 60.73
N LEU A 45 21.96 3.72 60.72
CA LEU A 45 22.57 2.40 60.93
C LEU A 45 21.72 1.20 60.43
N LYS A 46 22.43 0.22 59.84
CA LYS A 46 22.18 -1.24 59.61
C LYS A 46 20.73 -1.79 59.65
N VAL A 47 20.26 -2.45 58.59
CA VAL A 47 20.64 -3.80 58.08
C VAL A 47 20.26 -4.95 59.04
N ARG A 48 19.41 -5.86 58.54
CA ARG A 48 19.45 -7.28 58.90
C ARG A 48 19.23 -8.12 57.64
N ALA A 49 20.25 -8.83 57.22
CA ALA A 49 20.14 -9.88 56.19
C ALA A 49 19.99 -11.24 56.87
N PHE A 50 19.34 -12.18 56.19
CA PHE A 50 19.57 -13.61 56.39
C PHE A 50 19.65 -14.30 55.03
N SER A 51 20.44 -15.36 54.96
CA SER A 51 20.86 -16.06 53.73
C SER A 51 20.43 -17.54 53.76
N PRO A 52 20.67 -18.35 52.71
CA PRO A 52 19.70 -19.38 52.29
C PRO A 52 20.21 -20.83 52.49
N ASN A 53 19.71 -21.76 51.64
CA ASN A 53 20.14 -23.15 51.41
C ASN A 53 19.59 -24.22 52.39
N PRO A 54 19.63 -25.52 52.02
CA PRO A 54 19.21 -26.09 50.73
C PRO A 54 18.48 -27.47 50.85
N SER A 55 18.16 -28.09 49.69
CA SER A 55 17.95 -29.55 49.49
C SER A 55 16.68 -30.18 50.13
N GLU A 56 16.15 -31.35 49.72
CA GLU A 56 16.71 -32.51 49.00
C GLU A 56 15.73 -33.22 48.01
N PHE A 57 16.31 -33.97 47.05
CA PHE A 57 15.80 -35.15 46.32
C PHE A 57 14.59 -35.09 45.34
N SER A 58 14.40 -36.22 44.64
CA SER A 58 13.75 -36.40 43.31
C SER A 58 13.38 -37.91 43.11
N PRO A 59 13.05 -38.41 41.90
CA PRO A 59 11.83 -38.26 41.09
C PRO A 59 10.92 -39.51 41.13
N ARG A 60 9.68 -39.44 40.60
CA ARG A 60 8.96 -40.61 40.01
C ARG A 60 7.69 -40.30 39.20
N ASN A 61 7.59 -41.01 38.08
CA ASN A 61 6.38 -41.50 37.39
C ASN A 61 6.51 -43.05 37.38
N PRO A 62 5.57 -43.91 36.90
CA PRO A 62 4.22 -43.66 36.35
C PRO A 62 3.12 -44.65 36.90
N LEU A 63 2.00 -44.77 36.16
CA LEU A 63 1.17 -45.98 35.90
C LEU A 63 -0.07 -46.37 36.75
N PHE A 64 -0.95 -47.09 36.05
CA PHE A 64 -2.25 -47.76 36.34
C PHE A 64 -3.54 -46.95 36.03
N SER A 65 -4.53 -47.47 35.27
CA SER A 65 -4.60 -48.67 34.39
C SER A 65 -5.79 -48.59 33.39
N GLY A 66 -5.76 -49.39 32.31
CA GLY A 66 -6.91 -49.61 31.39
C GLY A 66 -7.86 -50.74 31.87
N PRO A 67 -8.66 -51.45 31.00
CA PRO A 67 -8.53 -51.53 29.52
C PRO A 67 -9.84 -51.61 28.65
N GLN A 68 -9.63 -51.54 27.31
CA GLN A 68 -10.32 -52.24 26.19
C GLN A 68 -11.87 -52.32 26.02
N SER A 69 -12.37 -51.72 24.93
CA SER A 69 -12.90 -52.37 23.68
C SER A 69 -13.69 -51.33 22.84
N ASN A 70 -13.80 -51.28 21.50
CA ASN A 70 -13.48 -52.12 20.32
C ASN A 70 -14.68 -52.77 19.58
N ARG A 71 -15.40 -51.96 18.78
CA ARG A 71 -16.19 -52.25 17.54
C ARG A 71 -16.83 -50.92 17.08
N GLU A 72 -16.83 -50.44 15.83
CA GLU A 72 -17.20 -50.99 14.49
C GLU A 72 -18.69 -50.87 14.09
N SER A 73 -18.87 -50.38 12.85
CA SER A 73 -19.93 -50.67 11.86
C SER A 73 -21.32 -50.04 11.90
N LYS A 74 -21.68 -49.54 10.69
CA LYS A 74 -23.02 -49.40 10.05
C LYS A 74 -23.98 -48.34 10.64
N ARG A 75 -24.48 -47.38 9.84
CA ARG A 75 -25.43 -47.46 8.70
C ARG A 75 -26.78 -48.06 9.08
N LEU A 76 -27.83 -47.26 8.91
CA LEU A 76 -29.16 -47.73 8.54
C LEU A 76 -29.83 -46.72 7.59
N HIS A 77 -30.37 -47.22 6.47
CA HIS A 77 -31.23 -46.54 5.51
C HIS A 77 -32.59 -47.24 5.57
N LEU A 78 -33.69 -46.49 5.62
CA LEU A 78 -35.08 -46.86 5.30
C LEU A 78 -35.87 -45.52 5.26
N SER A 79 -36.69 -45.14 4.28
CA SER A 79 -37.56 -45.87 3.33
C SER A 79 -38.77 -46.50 4.05
N THR A 80 -40.05 -46.36 3.65
CA THR A 80 -40.68 -45.72 2.46
C THR A 80 -42.20 -45.57 2.71
N SER A 81 -42.91 -44.74 1.92
CA SER A 81 -44.39 -44.84 1.66
C SER A 81 -45.37 -44.56 2.83
N ASP A 82 -46.65 -44.19 2.66
CA ASP A 82 -47.43 -43.69 1.50
C ASP A 82 -48.76 -42.98 1.94
N LYS A 83 -49.52 -42.42 0.96
CA LYS A 83 -50.99 -42.08 0.99
C LYS A 83 -51.46 -40.98 1.98
N SER A 84 -51.91 -39.79 1.54
CA SER A 84 -53.20 -39.39 0.89
C SER A 84 -54.37 -39.22 1.90
N VAL A 85 -55.31 -38.25 1.82
CA VAL A 85 -56.15 -37.75 0.68
C VAL A 85 -56.64 -36.29 0.90
N ALA A 86 -56.83 -35.52 -0.20
CA ALA A 86 -57.57 -34.22 -0.36
C ALA A 86 -57.12 -32.99 0.48
N GLY A 87 -57.21 -31.73 0.01
CA GLY A 87 -57.72 -31.14 -1.25
C GLY A 87 -57.63 -29.58 -1.17
N HIS A 88 -58.13 -28.75 -2.11
CA HIS A 88 -58.70 -28.97 -3.44
C HIS A 88 -58.75 -27.66 -4.28
N GLY A 89 -57.77 -27.41 -5.16
CA GLY A 89 -57.84 -26.41 -6.25
C GLY A 89 -57.45 -24.96 -5.91
N LEU A 90 -57.16 -24.06 -6.86
CA LEU A 90 -57.05 -24.10 -8.34
C LEU A 90 -55.98 -23.04 -8.76
N TRP A 91 -55.41 -22.84 -9.97
CA TRP A 91 -55.26 -23.48 -11.31
C TRP A 91 -54.20 -22.63 -12.07
N LYS A 92 -53.55 -22.97 -13.21
CA LYS A 92 -53.20 -24.21 -13.93
C LYS A 92 -52.03 -23.87 -14.89
N ARG A 93 -51.31 -24.85 -15.45
CA ARG A 93 -50.28 -24.66 -16.50
C ARG A 93 -50.30 -25.82 -17.50
N GLU A 94 -50.35 -25.51 -18.80
CA GLU A 94 -50.35 -26.39 -19.99
C GLU A 94 -50.13 -25.46 -21.21
N GLU A 95 -49.61 -25.85 -22.38
CA GLU A 95 -48.79 -27.02 -22.75
C GLU A 95 -47.97 -26.70 -24.03
N LYS A 96 -47.35 -27.70 -24.69
CA LYS A 96 -46.67 -27.55 -26.00
C LYS A 96 -47.55 -28.05 -27.16
N PRO A 97 -47.18 -27.73 -28.41
CA PRO A 97 -47.20 -28.74 -29.46
C PRO A 97 -45.81 -28.96 -30.12
N LEU A 98 -45.73 -29.97 -30.98
CA LEU A 98 -44.56 -30.38 -31.76
C LEU A 98 -45.01 -30.74 -33.20
N THR A 99 -44.07 -31.19 -34.03
CA THR A 99 -44.24 -31.78 -35.38
C THR A 99 -44.65 -30.84 -36.53
N CYS A 100 -43.78 -30.77 -37.54
CA CYS A 100 -44.02 -31.43 -38.84
C CYS A 100 -42.66 -31.77 -39.49
N SER A 101 -42.62 -32.64 -40.50
CA SER A 101 -41.34 -33.15 -41.06
C SER A 101 -41.42 -33.53 -42.55
N ALA A 102 -40.52 -32.95 -43.36
CA ALA A 102 -40.01 -33.41 -44.66
C ALA A 102 -38.98 -32.36 -45.18
N GLY A 103 -37.96 -32.66 -45.98
CA GLY A 103 -37.47 -33.98 -46.41
C GLY A 103 -37.05 -34.07 -47.88
N ALA A 104 -36.04 -33.31 -48.34
CA ALA A 104 -35.50 -33.44 -49.72
C ALA A 104 -34.07 -32.91 -49.91
N ALA A 105 -33.39 -33.47 -50.92
CA ALA A 105 -32.26 -32.93 -51.70
C ALA A 105 -30.94 -32.52 -50.99
N ILE A 106 -29.92 -33.37 -51.14
CA ILE A 106 -28.50 -32.95 -51.23
C ILE A 106 -28.23 -32.47 -52.66
N PRO A 107 -27.51 -31.36 -52.86
CA PRO A 107 -26.63 -31.19 -54.00
C PRO A 107 -25.16 -31.22 -53.54
N ALA A 108 -24.34 -32.07 -54.16
CA ALA A 108 -22.89 -31.99 -54.03
C ALA A 108 -22.37 -30.85 -54.92
N GLY A 109 -21.61 -29.91 -54.35
CA GLY A 109 -21.01 -28.79 -55.08
C GLY A 109 -20.06 -28.02 -54.19
N GLY A 110 -18.79 -27.96 -54.58
CA GLY A 110 -17.76 -27.25 -53.82
C GLY A 110 -17.91 -25.73 -53.95
N ALA A 111 -18.14 -25.05 -52.82
CA ALA A 111 -18.09 -23.60 -52.74
C ALA A 111 -17.30 -23.20 -51.49
N SER A 112 -16.21 -22.45 -51.68
CA SER A 112 -15.39 -21.91 -50.59
C SER A 112 -16.13 -20.76 -49.91
N PHE A 113 -16.99 -21.07 -48.93
CA PHE A 113 -17.51 -20.06 -48.02
C PHE A 113 -16.39 -19.65 -47.05
N ASN A 114 -15.89 -18.43 -47.25
CA ASN A 114 -15.13 -17.73 -46.22
C ASN A 114 -16.02 -17.64 -44.97
N GLU A 115 -15.50 -18.05 -43.81
CA GLU A 115 -16.03 -17.52 -42.56
C GLU A 115 -15.70 -16.02 -42.54
N GLU A 116 -16.72 -15.18 -42.73
CA GLU A 116 -16.58 -13.76 -42.47
C GLU A 116 -16.22 -13.56 -41.00
N GLU A 117 -14.95 -13.23 -40.72
CA GLU A 117 -14.55 -12.67 -39.42
C GLU A 117 -15.40 -11.43 -39.18
N LYS A 118 -16.48 -11.58 -38.39
CA LYS A 118 -17.28 -10.46 -37.91
C LYS A 118 -16.35 -9.46 -37.26
N GLU A 119 -16.12 -8.33 -37.93
CA GLU A 119 -15.20 -7.29 -37.46
C GLU A 119 -15.54 -6.93 -36.01
N LYS A 120 -14.70 -7.41 -35.08
CA LYS A 120 -14.95 -7.25 -33.65
C LYS A 120 -14.84 -5.77 -33.32
N ALA A 121 -15.98 -5.09 -33.17
CA ALA A 121 -16.09 -3.64 -33.05
C ALA A 121 -14.99 -3.02 -32.16
N LYS A 122 -14.00 -2.39 -32.79
CA LYS A 122 -12.81 -1.81 -32.16
C LYS A 122 -13.16 -0.42 -31.66
N PHE A 123 -13.28 -0.23 -30.34
CA PHE A 123 -13.46 1.10 -29.76
C PHE A 123 -12.12 1.62 -29.26
N LEU A 124 -11.69 2.79 -29.74
CA LEU A 124 -10.34 3.34 -29.50
C LEU A 124 -9.18 2.37 -29.86
N GLY A 125 -9.42 1.45 -30.81
CA GLY A 125 -8.45 0.42 -31.21
C GLY A 125 -8.42 -0.83 -30.32
N VAL A 126 -9.17 -0.85 -29.20
CA VAL A 126 -9.21 -1.95 -28.24
C VAL A 126 -10.40 -2.87 -28.53
N GLU A 127 -10.21 -4.19 -28.34
CA GLU A 127 -11.27 -5.19 -28.48
C GLU A 127 -12.37 -4.99 -27.42
N PHE A 128 -13.64 -5.03 -27.85
CA PHE A 128 -14.80 -4.80 -26.97
C PHE A 128 -14.87 -5.78 -25.79
N GLN A 129 -14.40 -7.03 -25.96
CA GLN A 129 -14.31 -8.02 -24.87
C GLN A 129 -13.31 -7.62 -23.79
N THR A 130 -12.20 -6.98 -24.17
CA THR A 130 -11.15 -6.50 -23.28
C THR A 130 -11.62 -5.26 -22.50
N LEU A 131 -12.27 -4.31 -23.18
CA LEU A 131 -12.93 -3.15 -22.56
C LEU A 131 -13.93 -3.55 -21.45
N LYS A 132 -14.73 -4.61 -21.66
CA LYS A 132 -15.66 -5.16 -20.65
C LYS A 132 -14.97 -5.57 -19.34
N LYS A 133 -13.69 -5.97 -19.35
CA LYS A 133 -12.92 -6.31 -18.14
C LYS A 133 -12.35 -5.06 -17.47
N ILE A 134 -11.78 -4.16 -18.29
CA ILE A 134 -10.94 -3.05 -17.84
C ILE A 134 -11.76 -1.93 -17.20
N ILE A 135 -12.95 -1.61 -17.74
CA ILE A 135 -13.78 -0.53 -17.19
C ILE A 135 -14.22 -0.87 -15.75
N PRO A 136 -14.79 -2.07 -15.45
CA PRO A 136 -15.04 -2.48 -14.07
C PRO A 136 -13.79 -2.49 -13.19
N LEU A 137 -12.66 -3.01 -13.68
CA LEU A 137 -11.41 -3.10 -12.91
C LEU A 137 -10.83 -1.69 -12.59
N GLY A 138 -10.93 -0.74 -13.51
CA GLY A 138 -10.52 0.65 -13.32
C GLY A 138 -11.41 1.39 -12.31
N ILE A 139 -12.73 1.20 -12.38
CA ILE A 139 -13.68 1.76 -11.39
C ILE A 139 -13.42 1.14 -10.00
N MET A 140 -13.22 -0.18 -9.93
CA MET A 140 -12.85 -0.88 -8.70
C MET A 140 -11.56 -0.31 -8.09
N PHE A 141 -10.53 -0.07 -8.90
CA PHE A 141 -9.27 0.53 -8.43
C PHE A 141 -9.47 1.97 -7.93
N PHE A 142 -10.25 2.77 -8.65
CA PHE A 142 -10.62 4.12 -8.24
C PHE A 142 -11.32 4.11 -6.87
N CYS A 143 -12.33 3.27 -6.66
CA CYS A 143 -13.03 3.15 -5.38
C CYS A 143 -12.09 2.72 -4.24
N ILE A 144 -11.21 1.74 -4.48
CA ILE A 144 -10.25 1.26 -3.47
C ILE A 144 -9.26 2.36 -3.08
N LEU A 145 -8.76 3.14 -4.03
CA LEU A 145 -7.79 4.22 -3.79
C LEU A 145 -8.40 5.50 -3.23
N PHE A 146 -9.64 5.79 -3.60
CA PHE A 146 -10.45 6.85 -3.00
C PHE A 146 -10.67 6.55 -1.50
N ASN A 147 -11.11 5.34 -1.17
CA ASN A 147 -11.22 4.87 0.21
C ASN A 147 -9.88 4.90 0.94
N TYR A 148 -8.82 4.38 0.33
CA TYR A 148 -7.47 4.39 0.91
C TYR A 148 -7.01 5.80 1.28
N THR A 149 -7.28 6.80 0.43
CA THR A 149 -6.92 8.19 0.69
C THR A 149 -7.71 8.77 1.86
N ILE A 150 -9.05 8.61 1.88
CA ILE A 150 -9.88 9.07 3.01
C ILE A 150 -9.41 8.42 4.32
N LEU A 151 -9.15 7.11 4.32
CA LEU A 151 -8.66 6.37 5.49
C LEU A 151 -7.27 6.82 5.94
N ARG A 152 -6.35 7.02 4.99
CA ARG A 152 -4.97 7.51 5.24
C ARG A 152 -4.97 8.92 5.83
N ASP A 153 -5.83 9.80 5.37
CA ASP A 153 -5.87 11.19 5.84
C ASP A 153 -6.62 11.27 7.19
N THR A 154 -7.71 10.52 7.35
CA THR A 154 -8.52 10.46 8.58
C THR A 154 -7.75 9.85 9.76
N LYS A 155 -6.96 8.79 9.55
CA LYS A 155 -6.24 8.11 10.66
C LYS A 155 -5.21 9.02 11.32
N ASP A 156 -4.51 9.84 10.53
CA ASP A 156 -3.52 10.77 11.03
C ASP A 156 -4.19 11.89 11.83
N VAL A 157 -5.32 12.44 11.35
CA VAL A 157 -6.14 13.38 12.14
C VAL A 157 -6.52 12.77 13.50
N LEU A 158 -7.07 11.55 13.51
CA LEU A 158 -7.54 10.88 14.73
C LEU A 158 -6.43 10.69 15.78
N VAL A 159 -5.27 10.11 15.40
CA VAL A 159 -4.21 9.82 16.37
C VAL A 159 -3.41 11.06 16.75
N VAL A 160 -3.21 12.02 15.84
CA VAL A 160 -2.41 13.22 16.09
C VAL A 160 -3.21 14.25 16.90
N THR A 161 -4.47 14.53 16.56
CA THR A 161 -5.22 15.65 17.18
C THR A 161 -5.87 15.30 18.52
N ALA A 162 -5.94 14.02 18.90
CA ALA A 162 -6.55 13.58 20.16
C ALA A 162 -5.91 14.19 21.44
N LYS A 163 -6.72 14.29 22.50
CA LYS A 163 -6.33 14.81 23.82
C LYS A 163 -5.32 13.87 24.48
N GLY A 164 -4.16 14.41 24.89
CA GLY A 164 -3.07 13.61 25.47
C GLY A 164 -2.32 12.72 24.47
N SER A 165 -2.39 13.04 23.18
CA SER A 165 -1.59 12.45 22.10
C SER A 165 -0.86 13.55 21.31
N SER A 166 0.08 13.19 20.43
CA SER A 166 0.84 14.10 19.57
C SER A 166 1.28 13.37 18.29
N ALA A 167 2.09 14.01 17.43
CA ALA A 167 2.72 13.31 16.32
C ALA A 167 3.76 12.26 16.76
N GLU A 168 4.24 12.31 18.01
CA GLU A 168 5.18 11.34 18.59
C GLU A 168 4.59 9.94 18.74
N ILE A 169 3.26 9.78 18.69
CA ILE A 169 2.63 8.45 18.69
C ILE A 169 2.93 7.66 17.40
N ILE A 170 3.09 8.34 16.25
CA ILE A 170 3.18 7.69 14.93
C ILE A 170 4.39 6.74 14.84
N PRO A 171 5.62 7.11 15.26
CA PRO A 171 6.75 6.20 15.30
C PRO A 171 6.51 4.93 16.13
N PHE A 172 5.96 5.05 17.34
CA PHE A 172 5.68 3.90 18.20
C PHE A 172 4.57 3.02 17.63
N LEU A 173 3.48 3.64 17.15
CA LEU A 173 2.32 2.97 16.57
C LEU A 173 2.66 2.14 15.32
N LYS A 174 3.54 2.68 14.46
CA LYS A 174 4.04 1.97 13.26
C LYS A 174 4.84 0.70 13.62
N THR A 175 5.74 0.78 14.60
CA THR A 175 6.62 -0.34 14.97
C THR A 175 5.95 -1.37 15.88
N TRP A 176 5.24 -0.93 16.92
CA TRP A 176 4.76 -1.80 18.01
C TRP A 176 3.35 -2.34 17.80
N VAL A 177 2.56 -1.75 16.91
CA VAL A 177 1.18 -2.21 16.64
C VAL A 177 0.98 -2.55 15.17
N ASN A 178 1.29 -1.65 14.24
CA ASN A 178 1.02 -1.87 12.82
C ASN A 178 1.85 -3.03 12.24
N LEU A 179 3.15 -3.12 12.55
CA LEU A 179 4.00 -4.20 12.05
C LEU A 179 3.58 -5.59 12.60
N PRO A 180 3.39 -5.80 13.92
CA PRO A 180 2.88 -7.07 14.44
C PRO A 180 1.49 -7.45 13.88
N MET A 181 0.57 -6.48 13.77
CA MET A 181 -0.76 -6.74 13.20
C MET A 181 -0.71 -7.08 11.71
N ALA A 182 0.19 -6.48 10.93
CA ALA A 182 0.41 -6.84 9.53
C ALA A 182 0.98 -8.25 9.37
N VAL A 183 1.91 -8.67 10.24
CA VAL A 183 2.44 -10.05 10.26
C VAL A 183 1.33 -11.03 10.65
N GLY A 184 0.58 -10.75 11.71
CA GLY A 184 -0.57 -11.57 12.14
C GLY A 184 -1.64 -11.71 11.06
N PHE A 185 -1.98 -10.61 10.38
CA PHE A 185 -2.89 -10.62 9.24
C PHE A 185 -2.34 -11.44 8.07
N MET A 186 -1.05 -11.34 7.73
CA MET A 186 -0.44 -12.11 6.65
C MET A 186 -0.47 -13.63 6.94
N LEU A 187 -0.26 -14.03 8.20
CA LEU A 187 -0.40 -15.44 8.62
C LEU A 187 -1.86 -15.92 8.53
N LEU A 188 -2.82 -15.10 8.98
CA LEU A 188 -4.25 -15.39 8.87
C LEU A 188 -4.69 -15.51 7.40
N TYR A 189 -4.35 -14.53 6.57
CA TYR A 189 -4.65 -14.54 5.14
C TYR A 189 -4.03 -15.76 4.44
N THR A 190 -2.80 -16.15 4.80
CA THR A 190 -2.16 -17.35 4.23
C THR A 190 -2.99 -18.59 4.53
N LYS A 191 -3.42 -18.80 5.79
CA LYS A 191 -4.30 -19.92 6.17
C LYS A 191 -5.64 -19.86 5.42
N LEU A 192 -6.31 -18.71 5.40
CA LEU A 192 -7.58 -18.54 4.68
C LEU A 192 -7.43 -18.82 3.17
N SER A 193 -6.32 -18.39 2.55
CA SER A 193 -6.04 -18.57 1.12
C SER A 193 -5.73 -20.01 0.69
N ASN A 194 -5.63 -20.93 1.65
CA ASN A 194 -5.46 -22.36 1.41
C ASN A 194 -6.75 -23.16 1.69
N VAL A 195 -7.77 -22.54 2.29
CA VAL A 195 -9.04 -23.20 2.70
C VAL A 195 -10.25 -22.65 1.92
N LEU A 196 -10.26 -21.35 1.61
CA LEU A 196 -11.37 -20.69 0.93
C LEU A 196 -11.17 -20.65 -0.59
N SER A 197 -12.27 -20.68 -1.34
CA SER A 197 -12.28 -20.34 -2.76
C SER A 197 -11.85 -18.88 -2.97
N LYS A 198 -11.41 -18.53 -4.18
CA LYS A 198 -10.95 -17.18 -4.53
C LYS A 198 -11.98 -16.10 -4.21
N GLU A 199 -13.25 -16.38 -4.47
CA GLU A 199 -14.38 -15.46 -4.23
C GLU A 199 -14.68 -15.34 -2.73
N ALA A 200 -14.80 -16.48 -2.04
CA ALA A 200 -15.04 -16.52 -0.61
C ALA A 200 -13.90 -15.83 0.16
N LEU A 201 -12.65 -15.99 -0.27
CA LEU A 201 -11.49 -15.30 0.27
C LEU A 201 -11.59 -13.78 0.10
N PHE A 202 -11.96 -13.29 -1.09
CA PHE A 202 -12.12 -11.85 -1.35
C PHE A 202 -13.18 -11.24 -0.40
N TYR A 203 -14.36 -11.86 -0.33
CA TYR A 203 -15.45 -11.40 0.52
C TYR A 203 -15.13 -11.51 2.02
N THR A 204 -14.59 -12.64 2.47
CA THR A 204 -14.21 -12.86 3.88
C THR A 204 -13.15 -11.88 4.36
N VAL A 205 -12.29 -11.37 3.47
CA VAL A 205 -11.30 -10.35 3.82
C VAL A 205 -11.88 -8.93 3.77
N ILE A 206 -12.67 -8.57 2.76
CA ILE A 206 -13.13 -7.17 2.58
C ILE A 206 -14.27 -6.78 3.54
N PHE A 207 -15.20 -7.70 3.84
CA PHE A 207 -16.35 -7.39 4.71
C PHE A 207 -15.93 -6.94 6.13
N PRO A 208 -14.96 -7.58 6.81
CA PRO A 208 -14.44 -7.10 8.10
C PRO A 208 -13.91 -5.65 8.07
N PHE A 209 -13.24 -5.21 7.00
CA PHE A 209 -12.81 -3.81 6.88
C PHE A 209 -14.01 -2.86 6.75
N ILE A 210 -14.98 -3.20 5.88
CA ILE A 210 -16.18 -2.39 5.66
C ILE A 210 -16.99 -2.26 6.97
N ALA A 211 -17.24 -3.40 7.63
CA ALA A 211 -17.95 -3.46 8.91
C ALA A 211 -17.20 -2.68 10.02
N PHE A 212 -15.87 -2.81 10.09
CA PHE A 212 -15.05 -2.08 11.06
C PHE A 212 -15.16 -0.56 10.87
N PHE A 213 -15.02 -0.03 9.65
CA PHE A 213 -15.05 1.43 9.43
C PHE A 213 -16.45 2.02 9.66
N GLY A 214 -17.52 1.28 9.35
CA GLY A 214 -18.89 1.64 9.74
C GLY A 214 -19.07 1.65 11.26
N ALA A 215 -18.78 0.53 11.93
CA ALA A 215 -18.88 0.41 13.38
C ALA A 215 -18.01 1.43 14.13
N PHE A 216 -16.87 1.82 13.56
CA PHE A 216 -16.01 2.86 14.14
C PHE A 216 -16.72 4.22 14.20
N ALA A 217 -17.27 4.71 13.09
CA ALA A 217 -17.90 6.04 13.07
C ALA A 217 -19.26 6.10 13.79
N PHE A 218 -20.02 4.99 13.78
CA PHE A 218 -21.36 4.95 14.37
C PHE A 218 -21.40 4.47 15.82
N VAL A 219 -20.45 3.63 16.27
CA VAL A 219 -20.45 3.05 17.63
C VAL A 219 -19.19 3.42 18.42
N MET A 220 -17.98 3.10 17.93
CA MET A 220 -16.76 3.29 18.74
C MET A 220 -16.37 4.75 18.94
N TYR A 221 -16.60 5.63 17.95
CA TYR A 221 -16.25 7.04 18.05
C TYR A 221 -17.16 7.81 19.03
N PRO A 222 -18.50 7.68 18.99
CA PRO A 222 -19.37 8.24 20.03
C PRO A 222 -19.06 7.74 21.44
N LEU A 223 -18.64 6.48 21.59
CA LEU A 223 -18.25 5.88 22.88
C LEU A 223 -16.81 6.20 23.30
N SER A 224 -16.05 6.99 22.52
CA SER A 224 -14.62 7.26 22.77
C SER A 224 -14.33 7.80 24.17
N SER A 225 -15.21 8.63 24.74
CA SER A 225 -15.10 9.17 26.10
C SER A 225 -15.20 8.12 27.22
N VAL A 226 -15.81 6.96 26.95
CA VAL A 226 -16.01 5.87 27.91
C VAL A 226 -14.96 4.78 27.74
N ILE A 227 -14.59 4.46 26.49
CA ILE A 227 -13.66 3.36 26.18
C ILE A 227 -12.18 3.73 26.29
N HIS A 228 -11.83 5.03 26.37
CA HIS A 228 -10.44 5.49 26.49
C HIS A 228 -10.01 5.58 27.97
N PRO A 229 -9.01 4.80 28.45
CA PRO A 229 -8.60 4.74 29.85
C PRO A 229 -7.71 5.94 30.23
N THR A 230 -8.24 7.16 30.10
CA THR A 230 -7.53 8.43 30.30
C THR A 230 -6.88 8.52 31.69
N ALA A 231 -7.63 8.28 32.76
CA ALA A 231 -7.12 8.35 34.13
C ALA A 231 -5.99 7.35 34.45
N LEU A 232 -5.92 6.21 33.75
CA LEU A 232 -4.81 5.26 33.86
C LEU A 232 -3.60 5.73 33.04
N ALA A 233 -3.82 6.26 31.84
CA ALA A 233 -2.77 6.86 31.03
C ALA A 233 -2.13 8.08 31.72
N ASP A 234 -2.92 8.94 32.36
CA ASP A 234 -2.43 10.11 33.09
C ASP A 234 -1.57 9.71 34.30
N LYS A 235 -1.94 8.65 35.04
CA LYS A 235 -1.09 8.07 36.10
C LYS A 235 0.21 7.47 35.55
N LEU A 236 0.17 6.79 34.40
CA LEU A 236 1.37 6.21 33.78
C LEU A 236 2.33 7.30 33.27
N VAL A 237 1.84 8.38 32.66
CA VAL A 237 2.69 9.52 32.26
C VAL A 237 3.30 10.21 33.48
N ALA A 238 2.55 10.36 34.57
CA ALA A 238 3.08 10.93 35.82
C ALA A 238 4.18 10.07 36.46
N ALA A 239 4.12 8.75 36.32
CA ALA A 239 5.11 7.82 36.86
C ALA A 239 6.34 7.61 35.95
N LEU A 240 6.16 7.63 34.63
CA LEU A 240 7.21 7.35 33.64
C LEU A 240 7.89 8.62 33.08
N GLY A 241 7.25 9.78 33.20
CA GLY A 241 7.74 11.05 32.69
C GLY A 241 7.39 11.33 31.20
N PRO A 242 7.71 12.54 30.71
CA PRO A 242 7.23 13.03 29.42
C PRO A 242 7.71 12.22 28.21
N SER A 243 8.92 11.63 28.25
CA SER A 243 9.47 10.80 27.18
C SER A 243 8.59 9.60 26.81
N PHE A 244 7.74 9.13 27.75
CA PHE A 244 6.85 7.99 27.58
C PHE A 244 5.42 8.38 27.12
N VAL A 245 5.14 9.66 26.84
CA VAL A 245 3.85 10.10 26.29
C VAL A 245 3.51 9.40 24.97
N GLY A 246 4.49 9.18 24.09
CA GLY A 246 4.30 8.45 22.83
C GLY A 246 3.77 7.01 23.03
N PRO A 247 4.48 6.14 23.77
CA PRO A 247 4.00 4.81 24.13
C PRO A 247 2.68 4.80 24.90
N VAL A 248 2.52 5.65 25.93
CA VAL A 248 1.33 5.64 26.79
C VAL A 248 0.09 6.16 26.04
N ALA A 249 0.25 7.04 25.05
CA ALA A 249 -0.84 7.46 24.18
C ALA A 249 -1.47 6.29 23.40
N ILE A 250 -0.72 5.23 23.06
CA ILE A 250 -1.26 4.05 22.39
C ILE A 250 -2.32 3.36 23.26
N LEU A 251 -2.09 3.27 24.57
CA LEU A 251 -3.08 2.76 25.53
C LEU A 251 -4.23 3.75 25.75
N ARG A 252 -3.91 5.06 25.84
CA ARG A 252 -4.88 6.14 26.05
C ARG A 252 -5.97 6.15 24.98
N ILE A 253 -5.59 6.08 23.70
CA ILE A 253 -6.48 6.22 22.54
C ILE A 253 -6.53 4.95 21.68
N TRP A 254 -6.56 3.78 22.32
CA TRP A 254 -6.41 2.47 21.67
C TRP A 254 -7.36 2.24 20.48
N SER A 255 -8.60 2.73 20.52
CA SER A 255 -9.55 2.54 19.40
C SER A 255 -9.18 3.39 18.17
N PHE A 256 -8.55 4.54 18.36
CA PHE A 256 -8.01 5.36 17.26
C PHE A 256 -6.72 4.73 16.71
N CYS A 257 -5.93 4.09 17.57
CA CYS A 257 -4.78 3.27 17.16
C CYS A 257 -5.22 2.05 16.34
N LEU A 258 -6.32 1.39 16.71
CA LEU A 258 -6.91 0.30 15.94
C LEU A 258 -7.42 0.78 14.56
N PHE A 259 -8.07 1.95 14.50
CA PHE A 259 -8.43 2.58 13.22
C PHE A 259 -7.20 2.84 12.35
N TYR A 260 -6.11 3.34 12.93
CA TYR A 260 -4.85 3.58 12.21
C TYR A 260 -4.27 2.31 11.60
N VAL A 261 -4.25 1.20 12.34
CA VAL A 261 -3.82 -0.10 11.84
C VAL A 261 -4.74 -0.58 10.71
N MET A 262 -6.05 -0.55 10.88
CA MET A 262 -6.99 -0.96 9.83
C MET A 262 -6.86 -0.11 8.56
N ALA A 263 -6.57 1.19 8.70
CA ALA A 263 -6.35 2.11 7.57
C ALA A 263 -4.97 1.95 6.90
N GLU A 264 -3.93 1.53 7.61
CA GLU A 264 -2.66 1.04 7.01
C GLU A 264 -2.88 -0.31 6.28
N LEU A 265 -3.58 -1.24 6.92
CA LEU A 265 -3.88 -2.57 6.35
C LEU A 265 -4.77 -2.52 5.11
N TRP A 266 -5.65 -1.52 4.95
CA TRP A 266 -6.36 -1.32 3.68
C TRP A 266 -5.38 -1.15 2.50
N GLY A 267 -4.25 -0.47 2.72
CA GLY A 267 -3.22 -0.26 1.71
C GLY A 267 -2.45 -1.54 1.36
N SER A 268 -2.06 -2.35 2.35
CA SER A 268 -1.33 -3.60 2.10
C SER A 268 -2.23 -4.75 1.65
N VAL A 269 -3.46 -4.84 2.16
CA VAL A 269 -4.38 -5.94 1.90
C VAL A 269 -5.26 -5.65 0.68
N VAL A 270 -6.08 -4.59 0.72
CA VAL A 270 -7.12 -4.39 -0.30
C VAL A 270 -6.53 -3.96 -1.64
N ILE A 271 -5.48 -3.11 -1.63
CA ILE A 271 -4.73 -2.79 -2.87
C ILE A 271 -3.80 -3.94 -3.25
N SER A 272 -2.81 -4.27 -2.41
CA SER A 272 -1.67 -5.10 -2.85
C SER A 272 -1.93 -6.60 -2.88
N VAL A 273 -2.94 -7.11 -2.15
CA VAL A 273 -3.29 -8.53 -2.12
C VAL A 273 -4.60 -8.82 -2.84
N LEU A 274 -5.69 -8.09 -2.55
CA LEU A 274 -7.00 -8.34 -3.17
C LEU A 274 -7.06 -7.82 -4.61
N PHE A 275 -6.92 -6.50 -4.83
CA PHE A 275 -7.04 -5.92 -6.16
C PHE A 275 -5.99 -6.47 -7.14
N TRP A 276 -4.70 -6.34 -6.80
CA TRP A 276 -3.65 -6.85 -7.69
C TRP A 276 -3.64 -8.38 -7.78
N GLY A 277 -4.13 -9.09 -6.75
CA GLY A 277 -4.36 -10.54 -6.83
C GLY A 277 -5.46 -10.91 -7.84
N PHE A 278 -6.50 -10.09 -7.97
CA PHE A 278 -7.60 -10.30 -8.92
C PHE A 278 -7.22 -9.87 -10.35
N ALA A 279 -6.68 -8.66 -10.53
CA ALA A 279 -6.24 -8.12 -11.81
C ALA A 279 -5.32 -9.10 -12.56
N ASN A 280 -4.28 -9.61 -11.89
CA ASN A 280 -3.30 -10.53 -12.47
C ASN A 280 -3.85 -11.93 -12.81
N GLN A 281 -5.12 -12.23 -12.51
CA GLN A 281 -5.82 -13.45 -12.91
C GLN A 281 -6.75 -13.24 -14.12
N ILE A 282 -7.34 -12.05 -14.28
CA ILE A 282 -8.27 -11.75 -15.37
C ILE A 282 -7.61 -11.03 -16.56
N THR A 283 -6.42 -10.46 -16.37
CA THR A 283 -5.68 -9.67 -17.36
C THR A 283 -4.51 -10.45 -17.97
N THR A 284 -4.40 -10.45 -19.31
CA THR A 284 -3.29 -11.08 -20.06
C THR A 284 -1.98 -10.27 -19.90
N VAL A 285 -0.88 -10.76 -20.48
CA VAL A 285 0.42 -10.04 -20.43
C VAL A 285 0.42 -8.83 -21.37
N GLU A 286 -0.25 -8.89 -22.52
CA GLU A 286 -0.43 -7.71 -23.39
C GLU A 286 -1.34 -6.68 -22.74
N GLU A 287 -2.55 -7.07 -22.29
CA GLU A 287 -3.48 -6.17 -21.61
C GLU A 287 -2.81 -5.48 -20.41
N ALA A 288 -2.02 -6.21 -19.61
CA ALA A 288 -1.32 -5.63 -18.46
C ALA A 288 -0.30 -4.55 -18.84
N LYS A 289 0.39 -4.67 -19.99
CA LYS A 289 1.34 -3.64 -20.47
C LYS A 289 0.64 -2.34 -20.85
N GLU A 290 -0.58 -2.41 -21.36
CA GLU A 290 -1.36 -1.26 -21.81
C GLU A 290 -2.14 -0.60 -20.65
N PHE A 291 -2.87 -1.40 -19.86
CA PHE A 291 -3.85 -0.87 -18.92
C PHE A 291 -3.33 -0.65 -17.49
N TYR A 292 -2.27 -1.33 -17.05
CA TYR A 292 -1.70 -1.05 -15.72
C TYR A 292 -1.07 0.34 -15.60
N PRO A 293 -0.38 0.90 -16.63
CA PRO A 293 0.01 2.31 -16.65
C PRO A 293 -1.17 3.28 -16.56
N LEU A 294 -2.31 2.95 -17.18
CA LEU A 294 -3.53 3.75 -17.11
C LEU A 294 -4.16 3.72 -15.72
N PHE A 295 -4.16 2.56 -15.04
CA PHE A 295 -4.52 2.46 -13.62
C PHE A 295 -3.59 3.32 -12.74
N GLY A 296 -2.29 3.35 -13.04
CA GLY A 296 -1.31 4.23 -12.36
C GLY A 296 -1.60 5.73 -12.53
N LEU A 297 -2.17 6.15 -13.66
CA LEU A 297 -2.64 7.54 -13.85
C LEU A 297 -3.97 7.78 -13.13
N GLY A 298 -4.94 6.86 -13.27
CA GLY A 298 -6.24 6.91 -12.58
C GLY A 298 -6.14 6.95 -11.06
N ALA A 299 -5.10 6.36 -10.49
CA ALA A 299 -4.77 6.45 -9.06
C ALA A 299 -4.63 7.89 -8.56
N ASN A 300 -4.03 8.77 -9.37
CA ASN A 300 -3.86 10.18 -9.02
C ASN A 300 -5.17 10.96 -9.15
N ILE A 301 -6.04 10.56 -10.08
CA ILE A 301 -7.39 11.11 -10.23
C ILE A 301 -8.23 10.75 -8.99
N ALA A 302 -8.19 9.50 -8.52
CA ALA A 302 -8.84 9.08 -7.27
C ALA A 302 -8.37 9.89 -6.05
N LEU A 303 -7.05 10.12 -5.93
CA LEU A 303 -6.41 10.94 -4.90
C LEU A 303 -6.87 12.42 -4.93
N ILE A 304 -7.10 12.99 -6.12
CA ILE A 304 -7.67 14.33 -6.29
C ILE A 304 -9.11 14.41 -5.79
N PHE A 305 -9.98 13.50 -6.24
CA PHE A 305 -11.40 13.51 -5.86
C PHE A 305 -11.59 13.25 -4.36
N SER A 306 -10.90 12.26 -3.80
CA SER A 306 -10.96 11.96 -2.36
C SER A 306 -10.45 13.10 -1.48
N GLY A 307 -9.35 13.78 -1.85
CA GLY A 307 -8.88 14.98 -1.13
C GLY A 307 -9.92 16.10 -1.09
N ARG A 308 -10.62 16.32 -2.22
CA ARG A 308 -11.75 17.27 -2.29
C ARG A 308 -12.96 16.82 -1.46
N THR A 309 -13.25 15.52 -1.39
CA THR A 309 -14.29 14.96 -0.52
C THR A 309 -13.98 15.15 0.97
N VAL A 310 -12.76 14.85 1.41
CA VAL A 310 -12.31 15.10 2.81
C VAL A 310 -12.49 16.59 3.17
N LYS A 311 -12.09 17.49 2.27
CA LYS A 311 -12.26 18.93 2.45
C LYS A 311 -13.73 19.37 2.47
N TYR A 312 -14.59 18.77 1.63
CA TYR A 312 -16.03 19.07 1.62
C TYR A 312 -16.69 18.75 2.97
N PHE A 313 -16.50 17.54 3.50
CA PHE A 313 -17.04 17.18 4.82
C PHE A 313 -16.45 18.05 5.94
N SER A 314 -15.13 18.26 5.94
CA SER A 314 -14.46 19.12 6.93
C SER A 314 -14.98 20.57 6.94
N ASN A 315 -15.44 21.10 5.79
CA ASN A 315 -16.01 22.44 5.69
C ASN A 315 -17.52 22.48 5.96
N MET A 316 -18.24 21.35 5.84
CA MET A 316 -19.68 21.25 6.18
C MET A 316 -19.98 21.72 7.61
N ARG A 317 -19.01 21.55 8.53
CA ARG A 317 -19.03 22.11 9.90
C ARG A 317 -19.35 23.60 9.97
N LYS A 318 -18.98 24.41 8.97
CA LYS A 318 -19.20 25.87 8.97
C LYS A 318 -20.68 26.26 8.99
N ASN A 319 -21.57 25.34 8.62
CA ASN A 319 -23.01 25.55 8.55
C ASN A 319 -23.78 24.86 9.69
N LEU A 320 -23.08 24.32 10.70
CA LEU A 320 -23.68 23.64 11.85
C LEU A 320 -23.81 24.59 13.06
N GLY A 321 -24.89 24.42 13.82
CA GLY A 321 -25.15 25.22 15.03
C GLY A 321 -24.13 24.99 16.15
N PRO A 322 -23.95 25.97 17.05
CA PRO A 322 -23.04 25.86 18.18
C PRO A 322 -23.44 24.71 19.12
N GLY A 323 -22.46 23.91 19.53
CA GLY A 323 -22.65 22.75 20.42
C GLY A 323 -22.54 21.38 19.75
N VAL A 324 -22.62 21.29 18.42
CA VAL A 324 -22.49 20.03 17.68
C VAL A 324 -21.03 19.71 17.37
N ASP A 325 -20.60 18.46 17.60
CA ASP A 325 -19.29 18.00 17.14
C ASP A 325 -19.26 17.80 15.62
N GLY A 326 -18.83 18.84 14.92
CA GLY A 326 -18.61 18.82 13.48
C GLY A 326 -17.53 17.83 13.02
N TRP A 327 -16.61 17.39 13.88
CA TRP A 327 -15.67 16.31 13.52
C TRP A 327 -16.37 14.95 13.54
N ALA A 328 -17.19 14.65 14.54
CA ALA A 328 -18.02 13.43 14.54
C ALA A 328 -18.91 13.33 13.30
N ILE A 329 -19.50 14.43 12.84
CA ILE A 329 -20.32 14.47 11.60
C ILE A 329 -19.44 14.30 10.36
N SER A 330 -18.30 15.00 10.27
CA SER A 330 -17.35 14.84 9.16
C SER A 330 -16.87 13.39 9.03
N LEU A 331 -16.51 12.77 10.16
CA LEU A 331 -16.08 11.38 10.26
C LEU A 331 -17.20 10.40 9.85
N LYS A 332 -18.44 10.60 10.31
CA LYS A 332 -19.60 9.80 9.90
C LYS A 332 -19.86 9.91 8.40
N GLY A 333 -19.82 11.11 7.82
CA GLY A 333 -19.98 11.31 6.38
C GLY A 333 -18.88 10.60 5.57
N MET A 334 -17.62 10.82 5.93
CA MET A 334 -16.47 10.17 5.28
C MET A 334 -16.52 8.64 5.39
N MET A 335 -16.80 8.07 6.58
CA MET A 335 -16.87 6.62 6.73
C MET A 335 -18.11 6.00 6.09
N SER A 336 -19.23 6.74 5.98
CA SER A 336 -20.41 6.29 5.21
C SER A 336 -20.08 6.12 3.73
N ILE A 337 -19.28 7.04 3.16
CA ILE A 337 -18.78 6.89 1.78
C ILE A 337 -17.78 5.72 1.67
N VAL A 338 -16.89 5.53 2.64
CA VAL A 338 -15.98 4.37 2.66
C VAL A 338 -16.76 3.05 2.66
N VAL A 339 -17.85 2.96 3.44
CA VAL A 339 -18.74 1.78 3.46
C VAL A 339 -19.48 1.63 2.13
N LEU A 340 -20.09 2.69 1.60
CA LEU A 340 -20.84 2.66 0.33
C LEU A 340 -19.93 2.23 -0.82
N LEU A 341 -18.74 2.83 -0.95
CA LEU A 341 -17.77 2.44 -1.98
C LEU A 341 -17.19 1.04 -1.72
N GLY A 342 -17.09 0.59 -0.47
CA GLY A 342 -16.79 -0.79 -0.12
C GLY A 342 -17.83 -1.78 -0.66
N LEU A 343 -19.12 -1.46 -0.54
CA LEU A 343 -20.20 -2.25 -1.11
C LEU A 343 -20.20 -2.19 -2.65
N VAL A 344 -19.88 -1.04 -3.26
CA VAL A 344 -19.67 -0.92 -4.71
C VAL A 344 -18.52 -1.80 -5.19
N ILE A 345 -17.39 -1.87 -4.47
CA ILE A 345 -16.28 -2.79 -4.77
C ILE A 345 -16.75 -4.25 -4.72
N CYS A 346 -17.58 -4.62 -3.75
CA CYS A 346 -18.17 -5.96 -3.63
C CYS A 346 -19.13 -6.29 -4.80
N GLY A 347 -19.94 -5.31 -5.22
CA GLY A 347 -20.86 -5.43 -6.36
C GLY A 347 -20.15 -5.47 -7.72
N ILE A 348 -19.07 -4.72 -7.89
CA ILE A 348 -18.21 -4.80 -9.08
C ILE A 348 -17.52 -6.16 -9.15
N TYR A 349 -16.96 -6.65 -8.03
CA TYR A 349 -16.34 -7.97 -7.98
C TYR A 349 -17.35 -9.08 -8.33
N TRP A 350 -18.57 -9.03 -7.78
CA TRP A 350 -19.67 -9.92 -8.16
C TRP A 350 -20.00 -9.82 -9.65
N GLY A 351 -20.10 -8.59 -10.19
CA GLY A 351 -20.41 -8.34 -11.59
C GLY A 351 -19.36 -8.91 -12.54
N VAL A 352 -18.06 -8.68 -12.27
CA VAL A 352 -16.98 -9.23 -13.09
C VAL A 352 -16.97 -10.76 -13.01
N ASN A 353 -17.13 -11.34 -11.82
CA ASN A 353 -17.19 -12.80 -11.71
C ASN A 353 -18.41 -13.38 -12.44
N LYS A 354 -19.59 -12.75 -12.33
CA LYS A 354 -20.82 -13.22 -12.95
C LYS A 354 -20.86 -13.04 -14.47
N PHE A 355 -20.37 -11.91 -15.00
CA PHE A 355 -20.51 -11.51 -16.40
C PHE A 355 -19.23 -11.62 -17.24
N VAL A 356 -18.05 -11.82 -16.64
CA VAL A 356 -16.77 -11.96 -17.35
C VAL A 356 -16.13 -13.34 -17.13
N LEU A 357 -16.17 -13.91 -15.91
CA LEU A 357 -15.54 -15.20 -15.62
C LEU A 357 -16.42 -16.43 -15.93
N ASN A 358 -17.72 -16.22 -16.14
CA ASN A 358 -18.65 -17.25 -16.63
C ASN A 358 -18.86 -17.24 -18.15
N ASP A 359 -18.27 -16.28 -18.89
CA ASP A 359 -18.33 -16.26 -20.35
C ASP A 359 -17.36 -17.34 -20.91
N PRO A 360 -17.86 -18.37 -21.63
CA PRO A 360 -17.01 -19.45 -22.13
C PRO A 360 -16.02 -18.98 -23.21
N SER A 361 -16.16 -17.76 -23.76
CA SER A 361 -15.21 -17.25 -24.77
C SER A 361 -13.88 -16.74 -24.21
N ILE A 362 -13.72 -16.66 -22.87
CA ILE A 362 -12.53 -16.07 -22.24
C ILE A 362 -11.61 -17.20 -21.73
N PRO A 363 -10.36 -17.33 -22.25
CA PRO A 363 -9.46 -18.41 -21.86
C PRO A 363 -9.04 -18.30 -20.40
N ARG A 364 -9.48 -19.28 -19.59
CA ARG A 364 -9.17 -19.39 -18.16
C ARG A 364 -7.67 -19.58 -17.95
N THR A 365 -6.96 -18.48 -17.78
CA THR A 365 -5.52 -18.51 -17.47
C THR A 365 -5.33 -18.89 -16.00
N GLU A 366 -5.43 -20.20 -15.70
CA GLU A 366 -5.03 -20.76 -14.41
C GLU A 366 -3.51 -20.67 -14.23
N ARG A 367 -3.02 -19.45 -13.97
CA ARG A 367 -1.65 -19.21 -13.51
C ARG A 367 -1.49 -19.91 -12.17
N LYS A 368 -1.00 -21.17 -12.18
CA LYS A 368 -0.54 -21.88 -10.99
C LYS A 368 0.28 -20.90 -10.15
N LYS A 369 -0.04 -20.81 -8.86
CA LYS A 369 0.50 -19.87 -7.87
C LYS A 369 2.02 -20.04 -7.79
N LYS A 370 2.78 -19.43 -8.72
CA LYS A 370 4.25 -19.51 -8.77
C LYS A 370 4.75 -19.11 -7.40
N GLU A 371 5.38 -20.04 -6.68
CA GLU A 371 5.99 -19.70 -5.41
C GLU A 371 7.04 -18.63 -5.70
N LYS A 372 6.85 -17.43 -5.14
CA LYS A 372 7.96 -16.49 -5.02
C LYS A 372 9.04 -17.25 -4.24
N PRO A 373 10.28 -17.36 -4.74
CA PRO A 373 11.29 -18.17 -4.08
C PRO A 373 11.43 -17.69 -2.63
N LYS A 374 11.20 -18.62 -1.70
CA LYS A 374 11.17 -18.35 -0.25
C LYS A 374 12.60 -18.20 0.27
N LEU A 375 13.29 -17.16 -0.21
CA LEU A 375 14.56 -16.74 0.35
C LEU A 375 14.37 -16.57 1.86
N GLY A 376 15.15 -17.31 2.65
CA GLY A 376 15.24 -17.04 4.08
C GLY A 376 15.77 -15.61 4.30
N MET A 377 15.39 -14.95 5.39
CA MET A 377 15.86 -13.60 5.71
C MET A 377 17.40 -13.49 5.61
N LYS A 378 18.12 -14.54 6.02
CA LYS A 378 19.58 -14.68 5.90
C LYS A 378 20.07 -14.73 4.45
N GLU A 379 19.34 -15.37 3.56
CA GLU A 379 19.68 -15.48 2.12
C GLU A 379 19.37 -14.17 1.39
N SER A 380 18.24 -13.52 1.68
CA SER A 380 17.95 -12.17 1.18
C SER A 380 19.03 -11.18 1.58
N LEU A 381 19.48 -11.22 2.84
CA LEU A 381 20.61 -10.41 3.32
C LEU A 381 21.93 -10.79 2.64
N LYS A 382 22.21 -12.09 2.44
CA LYS A 382 23.41 -12.53 1.70
C LYS A 382 23.40 -11.97 0.27
N VAL A 383 22.31 -12.10 -0.48
CA VAL A 383 22.16 -11.55 -1.84
C VAL A 383 22.30 -10.02 -1.85
N LEU A 384 21.72 -9.33 -0.87
CA LEU A 384 21.84 -7.87 -0.70
C LEU A 384 23.29 -7.39 -0.52
N PHE A 385 24.13 -8.15 0.20
CA PHE A 385 25.54 -7.81 0.42
C PHE A 385 26.50 -8.38 -0.65
N SER A 386 26.11 -9.41 -1.39
CA SER A 386 26.96 -10.07 -2.40
C SER A 386 27.21 -9.25 -3.67
N SER A 387 26.33 -8.30 -4.03
CA SER A 387 26.50 -7.48 -5.24
C SER A 387 26.46 -5.99 -4.93
N ARG A 388 27.46 -5.25 -5.40
CA ARG A 388 27.52 -3.78 -5.31
C ARG A 388 26.27 -3.13 -5.91
N TYR A 389 25.82 -3.61 -7.08
CA TYR A 389 24.63 -3.10 -7.76
C TYR A 389 23.38 -3.24 -6.89
N VAL A 390 23.15 -4.43 -6.33
CA VAL A 390 21.99 -4.72 -5.49
C VAL A 390 22.05 -3.95 -4.17
N ARG A 391 23.25 -3.82 -3.57
CA ARG A 391 23.48 -3.03 -2.35
C ARG A 391 23.21 -1.54 -2.58
N ASP A 392 23.67 -0.98 -3.70
CA ASP A 392 23.47 0.42 -4.04
C ASP A 392 21.96 0.69 -4.29
N LEU A 393 21.27 -0.17 -5.07
CA LEU A 393 19.82 -0.09 -5.29
C LEU A 393 18.98 -0.30 -4.01
N ALA A 394 19.42 -1.17 -3.11
CA ALA A 394 18.83 -1.32 -1.78
C ALA A 394 19.01 -0.05 -0.94
N THR A 395 20.18 0.57 -1.01
CA THR A 395 20.47 1.84 -0.32
C THR A 395 19.54 2.96 -0.81
N LEU A 396 19.26 3.05 -2.12
CA LEU A 396 18.26 3.96 -2.67
C LEU A 396 16.88 3.78 -2.00
N VAL A 397 16.40 2.54 -1.88
CA VAL A 397 15.07 2.21 -1.34
C VAL A 397 14.98 2.41 0.17
N VAL A 398 16.00 2.00 0.93
CA VAL A 398 16.07 2.22 2.38
C VAL A 398 16.18 3.71 2.70
N ALA A 399 17.04 4.45 2.00
CA ALA A 399 17.25 5.88 2.24
C ALA A 399 15.98 6.69 1.97
N TYR A 400 15.29 6.46 0.84
CA TYR A 400 13.97 7.08 0.61
C TYR A 400 12.99 6.77 1.76
N GLY A 401 12.88 5.48 2.14
CA GLY A 401 11.93 5.02 3.15
C GLY A 401 12.17 5.63 4.54
N ILE A 402 13.43 5.82 4.93
CA ILE A 402 13.80 6.54 6.15
C ILE A 402 13.48 8.02 5.97
N SER A 403 14.05 8.66 4.95
CA SER A 403 13.97 10.10 4.72
C SER A 403 12.53 10.62 4.70
N ILE A 404 11.61 9.96 3.98
CA ILE A 404 10.22 10.41 3.92
C ILE A 404 9.50 10.26 5.28
N ASN A 405 9.82 9.23 6.08
CA ASN A 405 9.25 9.07 7.41
C ASN A 405 9.77 10.14 8.38
N LEU A 406 11.09 10.42 8.33
CA LEU A 406 11.70 11.47 9.16
C LEU A 406 11.05 12.84 8.92
N VAL A 407 10.84 13.24 7.66
CA VAL A 407 10.21 14.54 7.37
C VAL A 407 8.70 14.52 7.66
N GLU A 408 7.97 13.48 7.24
CA GLU A 408 6.50 13.45 7.36
C GLU A 408 6.02 13.56 8.81
N VAL A 409 6.64 12.84 9.76
CA VAL A 409 6.25 12.90 11.19
C VAL A 409 6.63 14.25 11.81
N THR A 410 7.80 14.80 11.46
CA THR A 410 8.24 16.14 11.93
C THR A 410 7.30 17.23 11.43
N TRP A 411 6.87 17.16 10.16
CA TRP A 411 5.87 18.04 9.56
C TRP A 411 4.49 17.87 10.19
N LYS A 412 4.01 16.64 10.42
CA LYS A 412 2.73 16.37 11.11
C LYS A 412 2.69 16.95 12.53
N SER A 413 3.84 17.09 13.20
CA SER A 413 3.96 17.77 14.49
C SER A 413 3.73 19.29 14.37
N LYS A 414 4.41 19.96 13.42
CA LYS A 414 4.18 21.39 13.14
C LYS A 414 2.77 21.66 12.62
N LEU A 415 2.20 20.73 11.84
CA LEU A 415 0.82 20.79 11.37
C LEU A 415 -0.19 20.74 12.53
N LYS A 416 0.04 19.89 13.56
CA LYS A 416 -0.78 19.89 14.79
C LYS A 416 -0.67 21.22 15.52
N ALA A 417 0.54 21.77 15.65
CA ALA A 417 0.76 23.03 16.35
C ALA A 417 0.05 24.22 15.66
N GLN A 418 -0.03 24.22 14.33
CA GLN A 418 -0.73 25.26 13.57
C GLN A 418 -2.25 25.04 13.48
N PHE A 419 -2.71 23.79 13.42
CA PHE A 419 -4.13 23.42 13.38
C PHE A 419 -4.46 22.34 14.43
N PRO A 420 -4.66 22.71 15.70
CA PRO A 420 -5.06 21.76 16.75
C PRO A 420 -6.47 21.18 16.54
N SER A 421 -7.31 21.90 15.80
CA SER A 421 -8.69 21.53 15.46
C SER A 421 -8.72 20.37 14.44
N PRO A 422 -9.35 19.22 14.75
CA PRO A 422 -9.41 18.07 13.86
C PRO A 422 -9.94 18.38 12.46
N ASN A 423 -10.92 19.30 12.37
CA ASN A 423 -11.56 19.69 11.11
C ASN A 423 -10.65 20.57 10.23
N GLU A 424 -9.83 21.45 10.82
CA GLU A 424 -8.87 22.24 10.05
C GLU A 424 -7.69 21.37 9.60
N TYR A 425 -7.17 20.51 10.47
CA TYR A 425 -6.17 19.51 10.11
C TYR A 425 -6.67 18.61 8.97
N SER A 426 -7.91 18.13 9.05
CA SER A 426 -8.52 17.30 8.01
C SER A 426 -8.77 18.06 6.70
N SER A 427 -9.28 19.29 6.76
CA SER A 427 -9.43 20.15 5.57
C SER A 427 -8.08 20.40 4.88
N PHE A 428 -7.01 20.65 5.65
CA PHE A 428 -5.66 20.83 5.14
C PHE A 428 -5.09 19.54 4.55
N MET A 429 -5.32 18.39 5.19
CA MET A 429 -4.97 17.08 4.63
C MET A 429 -5.70 16.79 3.31
N GLY A 430 -6.96 17.22 3.16
CA GLY A 430 -7.70 17.14 1.90
C GLY A 430 -7.10 17.98 0.77
N ASP A 431 -6.64 19.21 1.07
CA ASP A 431 -5.89 20.04 0.12
C ASP A 431 -4.52 19.42 -0.21
N PHE A 432 -3.78 18.95 0.79
CA PHE A 432 -2.50 18.26 0.63
C PHE A 432 -2.61 17.01 -0.26
N SER A 433 -3.65 16.21 -0.07
CA SER A 433 -3.96 15.05 -0.92
C SER A 433 -4.30 15.45 -2.34
N THR A 434 -5.13 16.50 -2.51
CA THR A 434 -5.44 17.05 -3.83
C THR A 434 -4.18 17.50 -4.55
N ALA A 435 -3.33 18.29 -3.88
CA ALA A 435 -2.09 18.82 -4.43
C ALA A 435 -1.07 17.72 -4.72
N THR A 436 -0.99 16.68 -3.88
CA THR A 436 -0.17 15.48 -4.14
C THR A 436 -0.63 14.77 -5.42
N GLY A 437 -1.94 14.60 -5.62
CA GLY A 437 -2.48 13.98 -6.83
C GLY A 437 -2.20 14.79 -8.10
N ILE A 438 -2.42 16.11 -8.08
CA ILE A 438 -2.11 17.00 -9.21
C ILE A 438 -0.61 16.98 -9.52
N ALA A 439 0.24 17.17 -8.51
CA ALA A 439 1.69 17.19 -8.70
C ALA A 439 2.24 15.85 -9.19
N THR A 440 1.73 14.72 -8.67
CA THR A 440 2.13 13.38 -9.11
C THR A 440 1.67 13.11 -10.54
N PHE A 441 0.44 13.47 -10.91
CA PHE A 441 -0.06 13.32 -12.28
C PHE A 441 0.80 14.11 -13.29
N THR A 442 1.04 15.40 -13.03
CA THR A 442 1.90 16.25 -13.87
C THR A 442 3.33 15.70 -13.94
N MET A 443 3.90 15.27 -12.81
CA MET A 443 5.23 14.66 -12.77
C MET A 443 5.30 13.31 -13.50
N MET A 444 4.23 12.53 -13.58
CA MET A 444 4.17 11.30 -14.39
C MET A 444 4.09 11.57 -15.91
N LEU A 445 3.61 12.74 -16.33
CA LEU A 445 3.72 13.19 -17.72
C LEU A 445 5.15 13.65 -18.01
N LEU A 446 5.70 14.52 -17.16
CA LEU A 446 7.07 15.03 -17.29
C LEU A 446 8.13 13.93 -17.18
N GLY A 447 7.95 12.93 -16.32
CA GLY A 447 8.89 11.84 -16.10
C GLY A 447 9.17 11.01 -17.35
N ARG A 448 8.16 10.83 -18.22
CA ARG A 448 8.31 10.20 -19.54
C ARG A 448 9.16 11.04 -20.50
N VAL A 449 9.14 12.36 -20.38
CA VAL A 449 10.02 13.27 -21.15
C VAL A 449 11.44 13.27 -20.56
N ILE A 450 11.56 13.30 -19.23
CA ILE A 450 12.84 13.31 -18.52
C ILE A 450 13.65 12.05 -18.86
N LEU A 451 13.07 10.86 -18.69
CA LEU A 451 13.74 9.59 -19.01
C LEU A 451 14.15 9.48 -20.49
N ARG A 452 13.37 10.07 -21.41
CA ARG A 452 13.67 10.06 -22.85
C ARG A 452 14.74 11.08 -23.28
N LYS A 453 14.83 12.24 -22.62
CA LYS A 453 15.79 13.32 -23.01
C LYS A 453 17.07 13.35 -22.18
N PHE A 454 17.00 13.00 -20.89
CA PHE A 454 18.12 13.13 -19.94
C PHE A 454 18.61 11.77 -19.38
N GLY A 455 17.97 10.67 -19.78
CA GLY A 455 18.39 9.32 -19.42
C GLY A 455 18.08 8.92 -17.97
N TRP A 456 18.58 7.74 -17.58
CA TRP A 456 18.27 7.10 -16.30
C TRP A 456 18.95 7.79 -15.11
N GLY A 457 20.24 8.13 -15.21
CA GLY A 457 21.01 8.74 -14.11
C GLY A 457 20.40 10.04 -13.59
N VAL A 458 20.02 10.95 -14.50
CA VAL A 458 19.36 12.21 -14.12
C VAL A 458 17.99 11.94 -13.47
N ALA A 459 17.20 11.02 -14.03
CA ALA A 459 15.90 10.64 -13.46
C ALA A 459 16.02 10.04 -12.05
N ALA A 460 17.02 9.18 -11.82
CA ALA A 460 17.31 8.59 -10.51
C ALA A 460 17.77 9.65 -9.49
N MET A 461 18.56 10.63 -9.92
CA MET A 461 19.11 11.71 -9.07
C MET A 461 18.09 12.79 -8.70
N ILE A 462 17.02 12.99 -9.47
CA ILE A 462 15.99 14.02 -9.17
C ILE A 462 15.33 13.78 -7.81
N THR A 463 14.94 12.54 -7.49
CA THR A 463 14.19 12.25 -6.24
C THR A 463 14.98 12.58 -4.95
N PRO A 464 16.25 12.14 -4.77
CA PRO A 464 17.06 12.57 -3.64
C PRO A 464 17.39 14.07 -3.67
N THR A 465 17.58 14.67 -4.84
CA THR A 465 17.87 16.12 -4.95
C THR A 465 16.68 16.98 -4.54
N VAL A 466 15.46 16.63 -4.98
CA VAL A 466 14.21 17.26 -4.55
C VAL A 466 14.03 17.13 -3.04
N LEU A 467 14.27 15.93 -2.49
CA LEU A 467 14.14 15.70 -1.06
C LEU A 467 15.21 16.46 -0.25
N LEU A 468 16.44 16.58 -0.77
CA LEU A 468 17.50 17.40 -0.16
C LEU A 468 17.13 18.87 -0.11
N LEU A 469 16.82 19.49 -1.26
CA LEU A 469 16.55 20.92 -1.36
C LEU A 469 15.33 21.33 -0.54
N THR A 470 14.23 20.59 -0.67
CA THR A 470 13.00 20.88 0.09
C THR A 470 13.11 20.48 1.57
N GLY A 471 13.91 19.45 1.89
CA GLY A 471 14.19 19.03 3.26
C GLY A 471 15.06 20.03 4.02
N VAL A 472 16.15 20.53 3.40
CA VAL A 472 16.98 21.60 3.96
C VAL A 472 16.16 22.87 4.15
N GLY A 473 15.35 23.28 3.16
CA GLY A 473 14.45 24.42 3.31
C GLY A 473 13.48 24.27 4.50
N PHE A 474 12.89 23.09 4.68
CA PHE A 474 11.99 22.78 5.79
C PHE A 474 12.69 22.77 7.17
N PHE A 475 13.83 22.08 7.31
CA PHE A 475 14.55 22.01 8.58
C PHE A 475 15.20 23.34 8.95
N SER A 476 15.82 24.06 8.01
CA SER A 476 16.39 25.39 8.26
C SER A 476 15.32 26.38 8.70
N LEU A 477 14.11 26.34 8.15
CA LEU A 477 13.03 27.22 8.57
C LEU A 477 12.42 26.84 9.93
N ILE A 478 12.58 25.59 10.39
CA ILE A 478 12.23 25.19 11.77
C ILE A 478 13.31 25.60 12.78
N LEU A 479 14.60 25.48 12.42
CA LEU A 479 15.73 25.74 13.32
C LEU A 479 16.10 27.23 13.40
N PHE A 480 15.94 27.97 12.31
CA PHE A 480 16.29 29.39 12.17
C PHE A 480 15.05 30.26 11.82
N GLY A 481 13.86 29.82 12.25
CA GLY A 481 12.60 30.52 11.97
C GLY A 481 12.49 31.92 12.59
N GLU A 482 13.13 32.15 13.74
CA GLU A 482 13.10 33.44 14.44
C GLU A 482 13.79 34.57 13.62
N PRO A 483 15.05 34.44 13.16
CA PRO A 483 15.67 35.38 12.22
C PRO A 483 14.88 35.67 10.94
N LEU A 484 14.06 34.71 10.47
CA LEU A 484 13.25 34.86 9.26
C LEU A 484 11.91 35.57 9.50
N THR A 485 11.51 35.79 10.76
CA THR A 485 10.24 36.44 11.14
C THR A 485 9.97 37.77 10.43
N PRO A 486 10.89 38.76 10.37
CA PRO A 486 10.61 40.04 9.70
C PRO A 486 10.40 39.88 8.18
N ILE A 487 11.08 38.92 7.55
CA ILE A 487 10.88 38.62 6.12
C ILE A 487 9.52 37.93 5.92
N LEU A 488 9.18 36.94 6.73
CA LEU A 488 7.90 36.21 6.62
C LEU A 488 6.69 37.11 6.95
N ALA A 489 6.86 38.06 7.86
CA ALA A 489 5.84 39.05 8.22
C ALA A 489 5.47 39.97 7.04
N SER A 490 6.41 40.31 6.14
CA SER A 490 6.08 41.11 4.94
C SER A 490 5.21 40.34 3.93
N PHE A 491 5.24 39.01 3.97
CA PHE A 491 4.32 38.12 3.24
C PHE A 491 3.08 37.72 4.04
N GLY A 492 2.86 38.29 5.24
CA GLY A 492 1.73 37.97 6.11
C GLY A 492 1.76 36.55 6.71
N MET A 493 2.91 35.88 6.72
CA MET A 493 3.06 34.51 7.25
C MET A 493 3.79 34.48 8.59
N THR A 494 3.33 33.61 9.50
CA THR A 494 4.11 33.24 10.69
C THR A 494 5.17 32.19 10.33
N PRO A 495 6.30 32.10 11.07
CA PRO A 495 7.28 31.02 10.89
C PRO A 495 6.67 29.61 10.99
N LEU A 496 5.66 29.43 11.85
CA LEU A 496 4.96 28.15 11.99
C LEU A 496 4.09 27.81 10.77
N LEU A 497 3.35 28.78 10.23
CA LEU A 497 2.52 28.59 9.04
C LEU A 497 3.39 28.35 7.80
N ALA A 498 4.51 29.08 7.68
CA ALA A 498 5.53 28.84 6.66
C ALA A 498 6.14 27.44 6.78
N ALA A 499 6.47 26.95 7.99
CA ALA A 499 6.96 25.58 8.20
C ALA A 499 5.95 24.52 7.74
N VAL A 500 4.65 24.76 7.99
CA VAL A 500 3.57 23.87 7.55
C VAL A 500 3.46 23.82 6.02
N TYR A 501 3.50 24.97 5.33
CA TYR A 501 3.44 24.99 3.86
C TYR A 501 4.72 24.46 3.19
N VAL A 502 5.91 24.85 3.67
CA VAL A 502 7.19 24.35 3.13
C VAL A 502 7.30 22.84 3.35
N GLY A 503 6.93 22.33 4.52
CA GLY A 503 6.89 20.88 4.79
C GLY A 503 5.81 20.13 4.01
N ALA A 504 4.71 20.79 3.64
CA ALA A 504 3.69 20.23 2.75
C ALA A 504 4.23 20.11 1.33
N LEU A 505 4.86 21.16 0.80
CA LEU A 505 5.53 21.15 -0.51
C LEU A 505 6.65 20.10 -0.57
N GLN A 506 7.48 20.01 0.47
CA GLN A 506 8.49 18.96 0.66
C GLN A 506 7.87 17.57 0.47
N ASN A 507 6.76 17.30 1.17
CA ASN A 507 6.07 16.01 1.12
C ASN A 507 5.43 15.76 -0.25
N ILE A 508 4.74 16.76 -0.82
CA ILE A 508 4.08 16.72 -2.14
C ILE A 508 5.10 16.39 -3.22
N PHE A 509 6.19 17.16 -3.34
CA PHE A 509 7.20 16.95 -4.37
C PHE A 509 7.99 15.65 -4.17
N SER A 510 8.35 15.30 -2.93
CA SER A 510 9.06 14.05 -2.64
C SER A 510 8.21 12.80 -2.95
N LYS A 511 6.89 12.85 -2.72
CA LYS A 511 5.98 11.75 -3.09
C LYS A 511 5.74 11.73 -4.60
N SER A 512 5.55 12.89 -5.22
CA SER A 512 5.36 13.02 -6.68
C SER A 512 6.56 12.45 -7.45
N ALA A 513 7.76 12.96 -7.18
CA ALA A 513 9.00 12.48 -7.80
C ALA A 513 9.23 10.98 -7.54
N LYS A 514 8.87 10.48 -6.35
CA LYS A 514 9.01 9.07 -6.03
C LYS A 514 8.12 8.17 -6.91
N TYR A 515 6.84 8.50 -7.07
CA TYR A 515 5.95 7.71 -7.91
C TYR A 515 6.20 7.92 -9.43
N SER A 516 6.69 9.09 -9.84
CA SER A 516 6.88 9.43 -11.26
C SER A 516 8.24 9.11 -11.85
N LEU A 517 9.29 9.02 -11.02
CA LEU A 517 10.68 8.83 -11.44
C LEU A 517 11.36 7.70 -10.66
N PHE A 518 11.35 7.74 -9.33
CA PHE A 518 12.08 6.75 -8.53
C PHE A 518 11.55 5.32 -8.71
N ASP A 519 10.24 5.10 -8.59
CA ASP A 519 9.66 3.77 -8.76
C ASP A 519 9.92 3.21 -10.18
N PRO A 520 9.70 3.96 -11.29
CA PRO A 520 10.16 3.57 -12.62
C PRO A 520 11.67 3.30 -12.72
N CYS A 521 12.53 4.17 -12.20
CA CYS A 521 13.99 3.97 -12.24
C CYS A 521 14.43 2.71 -11.48
N LYS A 522 13.80 2.42 -10.33
CA LYS A 522 14.03 1.21 -9.52
C LYS A 522 13.61 -0.05 -10.28
N GLU A 523 12.51 0.00 -11.02
CA GLU A 523 12.07 -1.12 -11.86
C GLU A 523 12.98 -1.31 -13.10
N MET A 524 13.42 -0.21 -13.73
CA MET A 524 14.39 -0.26 -14.83
C MET A 524 15.75 -0.82 -14.39
N ALA A 525 16.18 -0.55 -13.15
CA ALA A 525 17.42 -1.08 -12.57
C ALA A 525 17.42 -2.62 -12.44
N TYR A 526 16.26 -3.28 -12.43
CA TYR A 526 16.19 -4.75 -12.45
C TYR A 526 16.30 -5.36 -13.85
N ILE A 527 16.24 -4.56 -14.93
CA ILE A 527 16.23 -5.11 -16.30
C ILE A 527 17.56 -5.80 -16.65
N PRO A 528 18.74 -5.17 -16.47
CA PRO A 528 20.02 -5.74 -16.92
C PRO A 528 20.71 -6.62 -15.86
N LEU A 529 19.94 -7.19 -14.93
CA LEU A 529 20.42 -8.18 -13.97
C LEU A 529 20.10 -9.59 -14.48
N ASP A 530 21.02 -10.54 -14.26
CA ASP A 530 20.78 -11.97 -14.52
C ASP A 530 19.48 -12.42 -13.84
N GLU A 531 18.67 -13.27 -14.48
CA GLU A 531 17.34 -13.66 -13.99
C GLU A 531 17.35 -14.12 -12.52
N ASP A 532 18.40 -14.82 -12.10
CA ASP A 532 18.57 -15.29 -10.73
C ASP A 532 18.75 -14.12 -9.73
N MET A 533 19.58 -13.11 -10.06
CA MET A 533 19.78 -11.90 -9.26
C MET A 533 18.63 -10.90 -9.38
N LYS A 534 17.95 -10.87 -10.52
CA LYS A 534 16.75 -10.08 -10.80
C LYS A 534 15.57 -10.54 -9.96
N VAL A 535 15.29 -11.85 -9.93
CA VAL A 535 14.25 -12.44 -9.09
C VAL A 535 14.61 -12.34 -7.60
N LYS A 536 15.83 -12.75 -7.21
CA LYS A 536 16.23 -12.79 -5.79
C LYS A 536 16.45 -11.39 -5.21
N GLY A 537 17.11 -10.51 -5.95
CA GLY A 537 17.38 -9.12 -5.54
C GLY A 537 16.13 -8.26 -5.49
N LYS A 538 15.21 -8.36 -6.47
CA LYS A 538 13.91 -7.67 -6.40
C LYS A 538 13.08 -8.15 -5.22
N ALA A 539 13.03 -9.47 -4.98
CA ALA A 539 12.34 -10.00 -3.80
C ALA A 539 12.93 -9.45 -2.49
N ALA A 540 14.26 -9.45 -2.34
CA ALA A 540 14.93 -8.90 -1.16
C ALA A 540 14.65 -7.40 -0.97
N ILE A 541 14.70 -6.59 -2.03
CA ILE A 541 14.50 -5.14 -1.93
C ILE A 541 13.03 -4.77 -1.67
N ASP A 542 12.08 -5.38 -2.39
CA ASP A 542 10.67 -5.05 -2.22
C ASP A 542 10.07 -5.63 -0.92
N VAL A 543 10.58 -6.76 -0.40
CA VAL A 543 10.09 -7.41 0.84
C VAL A 543 10.85 -6.98 2.09
N VAL A 544 12.19 -6.79 2.02
CA VAL A 544 13.00 -6.42 3.19
C VAL A 544 13.28 -4.91 3.21
N CYS A 545 13.91 -4.37 2.16
CA CYS A 545 14.41 -2.99 2.18
C CYS A 545 13.31 -1.92 2.25
N ASN A 546 12.19 -2.10 1.55
CA ASN A 546 11.08 -1.14 1.54
C ASN A 546 10.36 -1.04 2.91
N PRO A 547 10.00 -2.15 3.60
CA PRO A 547 9.57 -2.09 5.00
C PRO A 547 10.66 -1.64 5.98
N LEU A 548 11.92 -2.04 5.78
CA LEU A 548 13.05 -1.67 6.64
C LEU A 548 13.31 -0.16 6.61
N GLY A 549 13.24 0.50 5.44
CA GLY A 549 13.36 1.95 5.37
C GLY A 549 12.29 2.67 6.17
N LYS A 550 11.02 2.29 5.96
CA LYS A 550 9.87 2.88 6.69
C LYS A 550 9.98 2.65 8.19
N SER A 551 10.31 1.43 8.63
CA SER A 551 10.41 1.09 10.06
C SER A 551 11.67 1.66 10.70
N GLY A 552 12.77 1.74 9.96
CA GLY A 552 14.04 2.35 10.40
C GLY A 552 13.88 3.83 10.72
N GLY A 553 13.18 4.60 9.87
CA GLY A 553 12.86 5.99 10.19
C GLY A 553 12.02 6.15 11.45
N ALA A 554 11.07 5.24 11.69
CA ALA A 554 10.31 5.21 12.93
C ALA A 554 11.18 4.85 14.15
N LEU A 555 12.06 3.86 14.04
CA LEU A 555 12.99 3.46 15.12
C LEU A 555 13.98 4.58 15.48
N ILE A 556 14.55 5.26 14.48
CA ILE A 556 15.40 6.45 14.67
C ILE A 556 14.64 7.53 15.44
N GLN A 557 13.38 7.81 15.06
CA GLN A 557 12.55 8.78 15.78
C GLN A 557 12.21 8.34 17.20
N GLN A 558 11.87 7.07 17.45
CA GLN A 558 11.64 6.56 18.81
C GLN A 558 12.87 6.74 19.69
N PHE A 559 14.06 6.34 19.19
CA PHE A 559 15.31 6.48 19.93
C PHE A 559 15.63 7.94 20.25
N MET A 560 15.47 8.85 19.29
CA MET A 560 15.65 10.29 19.51
C MET A 560 14.63 10.87 20.51
N ILE A 561 13.34 10.52 20.39
CA ILE A 561 12.28 10.99 21.30
C ILE A 561 12.52 10.50 22.74
N LEU A 562 12.95 9.25 22.92
CA LEU A 562 13.27 8.70 24.25
C LEU A 562 14.52 9.35 24.85
N THR A 563 15.53 9.66 24.03
CA THR A 563 16.81 10.29 24.46
C THR A 563 16.64 11.78 24.79
N PHE A 564 15.93 12.53 23.94
CA PHE A 564 15.78 14.00 24.05
C PHE A 564 14.43 14.45 24.64
N GLY A 565 13.58 13.51 25.05
CA GLY A 565 12.30 13.74 25.73
C GLY A 565 11.14 14.25 24.86
N SER A 566 11.41 14.79 23.66
CA SER A 566 10.38 15.21 22.70
C SER A 566 10.88 15.21 21.26
N LEU A 567 9.96 15.16 20.30
CA LEU A 567 10.22 15.32 18.87
C LEU A 567 10.69 16.74 18.53
N ALA A 568 10.28 17.75 19.32
CA ALA A 568 10.79 19.12 19.17
C ALA A 568 12.30 19.17 19.44
N ASN A 569 12.74 18.66 20.60
CA ASN A 569 14.16 18.58 20.98
C ASN A 569 14.96 17.67 20.03
N SER A 570 14.34 16.61 19.51
CA SER A 570 14.93 15.71 18.52
C SER A 570 15.17 16.37 17.15
N THR A 571 14.41 17.42 16.80
CA THR A 571 14.36 17.96 15.43
C THR A 571 15.73 18.34 14.83
N PRO A 572 16.65 19.06 15.50
CA PRO A 572 17.97 19.35 14.93
C PRO A 572 18.78 18.08 14.58
N TYR A 573 18.79 17.09 15.48
CA TYR A 573 19.48 15.81 15.27
C TYR A 573 18.86 15.02 14.12
N LEU A 574 17.53 15.00 14.01
CA LEU A 574 16.81 14.39 12.88
C LEU A 574 17.15 15.07 11.55
N GLY A 575 17.37 16.38 11.53
CA GLY A 575 17.83 17.13 10.35
C GLY A 575 19.25 16.73 9.92
N GLY A 576 20.18 16.61 10.88
CA GLY A 576 21.55 16.14 10.62
C GLY A 576 21.59 14.69 10.11
N ILE A 577 20.83 13.79 10.73
CA ILE A 577 20.68 12.40 10.30
C ILE A 577 20.09 12.32 8.89
N LEU A 578 19.06 13.14 8.59
CA LEU A 578 18.46 13.22 7.26
C LEU A 578 19.49 13.66 6.21
N LEU A 579 20.29 14.69 6.49
CA LEU A 579 21.34 15.16 5.59
C LEU A 579 22.35 14.04 5.26
N MET A 580 22.84 13.32 6.28
CA MET A 580 23.77 12.20 6.08
C MET A 580 23.16 11.08 5.23
N ILE A 581 21.90 10.72 5.47
CA ILE A 581 21.20 9.67 4.70
C ILE A 581 20.98 10.09 3.25
N VAL A 582 20.65 11.36 3.00
CA VAL A 582 20.42 11.86 1.63
C VAL A 582 21.73 12.05 0.86
N LEU A 583 22.82 12.43 1.52
CA LEU A 583 24.16 12.42 0.91
C LEU A 583 24.60 11.00 0.54
N ALA A 584 24.39 10.02 1.42
CA ALA A 584 24.63 8.60 1.11
C ALA A 584 23.78 8.09 -0.06
N TRP A 585 22.51 8.52 -0.15
CA TRP A 585 21.61 8.21 -1.25
C TRP A 585 22.07 8.82 -2.58
N LEU A 586 22.51 10.08 -2.59
CA LEU A 586 23.12 10.72 -3.78
C LEU A 586 24.40 10.01 -4.23
N GLY A 587 25.24 9.57 -3.28
CA GLY A 587 26.42 8.73 -3.56
C GLY A 587 26.05 7.39 -4.18
N ALA A 588 25.09 6.67 -3.59
CA ALA A 588 24.59 5.39 -4.10
C ALA A 588 23.95 5.53 -5.50
N ALA A 589 23.19 6.60 -5.75
CA ALA A 589 22.56 6.84 -7.06
C ALA A 589 23.60 7.10 -8.16
N ARG A 590 24.67 7.88 -7.88
CA ARG A 590 25.81 8.06 -8.80
C ARG A 590 26.58 6.76 -9.03
N SER A 591 26.85 6.00 -7.96
CA SER A 591 27.49 4.68 -8.05
C SER A 591 26.67 3.73 -8.92
N LEU A 592 25.35 3.73 -8.76
CA LEU A 592 24.43 2.87 -9.50
C LEU A 592 24.30 3.27 -10.97
N ASP A 593 24.29 4.56 -11.31
CA ASP A 593 24.28 5.04 -12.71
C ASP A 593 25.55 4.63 -13.47
N SER A 594 26.72 4.74 -12.82
CA SER A 594 28.00 4.28 -13.37
C SER A 594 28.05 2.77 -13.63
N GLN A 595 27.22 1.97 -12.94
CA GLN A 595 27.10 0.52 -13.17
C GLN A 595 25.96 0.18 -14.15
N PHE A 596 24.85 0.92 -14.12
CA PHE A 596 23.69 0.70 -14.99
C PHE A 596 23.98 1.10 -16.44
N SER A 597 24.59 2.27 -16.66
CA SER A 597 24.87 2.79 -18.00
C SER A 597 25.66 1.84 -18.93
N PRO A 598 26.73 1.13 -18.50
CA PRO A 598 27.39 0.13 -19.35
C PRO A 598 26.54 -1.14 -19.54
N LEU A 599 25.90 -1.67 -18.50
CA LEU A 599 25.08 -2.88 -18.58
C LEU A 599 23.85 -2.68 -19.49
N ALA A 600 23.19 -1.53 -19.41
CA ALA A 600 22.07 -1.17 -20.26
C ALA A 600 22.46 -1.01 -21.74
N LYS A 601 23.70 -0.58 -22.05
CA LYS A 601 24.22 -0.59 -23.42
C LYS A 601 24.44 -2.02 -23.92
N GLN A 602 25.05 -2.87 -23.10
CA GLN A 602 25.29 -4.28 -23.46
C GLN A 602 23.98 -5.05 -23.73
N GLU A 603 22.95 -4.87 -22.91
CA GLU A 603 21.62 -5.47 -23.17
C GLU A 603 20.97 -4.91 -24.44
N LEU A 604 21.07 -3.61 -24.71
CA LEU A 604 20.51 -3.00 -25.91
C LEU A 604 21.26 -3.46 -27.19
N GLU A 605 22.56 -3.75 -27.10
CA GLU A 605 23.32 -4.41 -28.17
C GLU A 605 22.96 -5.88 -28.35
N LYS A 606 22.73 -6.63 -27.27
CA LYS A 606 22.20 -8.01 -27.35
C LYS A 606 20.83 -8.04 -28.01
N GLU A 607 19.91 -7.16 -27.62
CA GLU A 607 18.59 -7.04 -28.24
C GLU A 607 18.69 -6.72 -29.73
N LYS A 608 19.59 -5.80 -30.13
CA LYS A 608 19.83 -5.49 -31.56
C LYS A 608 20.29 -6.72 -32.31
N LYS A 609 21.36 -7.38 -31.84
CA LYS A 609 21.91 -8.60 -32.46
C LYS A 609 20.89 -9.75 -32.54
N ILE A 610 19.98 -9.86 -31.57
CA ILE A 610 18.88 -10.83 -31.59
C ILE A 610 17.81 -10.43 -32.63
N LYS A 611 17.46 -9.15 -32.74
CA LYS A 611 16.49 -8.63 -33.72
C LYS A 611 17.03 -8.65 -35.15
N GLU A 612 18.33 -8.40 -35.32
CA GLU A 612 19.08 -8.55 -36.57
C GLU A 612 19.05 -10.02 -37.00
N LYS A 613 19.47 -10.95 -36.13
CA LYS A 613 19.39 -12.40 -36.40
C LYS A 613 17.97 -12.88 -36.72
N LEU A 614 16.96 -12.48 -35.94
CA LEU A 614 15.56 -12.85 -36.22
C LEU A 614 15.06 -12.28 -37.56
N ARG A 615 15.59 -11.14 -37.99
CA ARG A 615 15.27 -10.53 -39.29
C ARG A 615 16.02 -11.24 -40.42
N GLU A 616 17.26 -11.68 -40.20
CA GLU A 616 18.03 -12.54 -41.10
C GLU A 616 17.29 -13.88 -41.30
N THR A 617 16.92 -14.59 -40.22
CA THR A 617 16.16 -15.86 -40.35
C THR A 617 14.78 -15.66 -40.99
N ALA A 618 14.15 -14.50 -40.83
CA ALA A 618 12.89 -14.16 -41.53
C ALA A 618 13.09 -13.74 -43.00
N ILE A 619 14.31 -13.46 -43.42
CA ILE A 619 14.71 -13.15 -44.81
C ILE A 619 15.33 -14.38 -45.50
N GLU A 620 15.75 -15.40 -44.73
CA GLU A 620 16.20 -16.71 -45.22
C GLU A 620 15.05 -17.71 -45.46
N VAL A 621 13.79 -17.36 -45.16
CA VAL A 621 12.60 -18.14 -45.56
C VAL A 621 11.86 -17.53 -46.76
N PRO A 622 12.49 -17.50 -47.95
CA PRO A 622 11.77 -17.60 -49.22
C PRO A 622 12.27 -18.79 -50.05
N VAL A 623 11.34 -19.42 -50.79
CA VAL A 623 11.59 -20.51 -51.77
C VAL A 623 12.05 -21.86 -51.19
N GLU A 624 11.12 -22.63 -50.60
CA GLU A 624 11.00 -24.08 -50.94
C GLU A 624 9.63 -24.77 -50.64
N VAL A 625 8.50 -24.05 -50.66
CA VAL A 625 7.16 -24.69 -50.51
C VAL A 625 6.15 -24.19 -51.54
N LYS A 626 6.20 -24.76 -52.76
CA LYS A 626 5.07 -25.20 -53.60
C LYS A 626 5.53 -25.55 -55.03
N ALA A 627 6.17 -26.72 -55.18
CA ALA A 627 6.57 -27.26 -56.49
C ALA A 627 6.47 -28.80 -56.61
N ILE A 628 5.78 -29.48 -55.68
CA ILE A 628 5.35 -30.88 -55.84
C ILE A 628 3.89 -30.99 -55.38
N GLU A 629 2.94 -30.89 -56.33
CA GLU A 629 1.55 -31.30 -56.09
C GLU A 629 0.79 -31.62 -57.41
N SER A 630 1.38 -32.42 -58.31
CA SER A 630 0.65 -33.04 -59.44
C SER A 630 1.45 -34.08 -60.24
N SER A 631 1.71 -35.27 -59.69
CA SER A 631 1.89 -36.48 -60.51
C SER A 631 1.76 -37.79 -59.71
N GLY A 632 1.14 -38.81 -60.32
CA GLY A 632 1.40 -40.22 -60.05
C GLY A 632 0.97 -40.81 -58.69
N ASN A 633 -0.31 -41.17 -58.55
CA ASN A 633 -0.64 -42.37 -57.78
C ASN A 633 -0.16 -43.60 -58.59
N GLY A 634 0.79 -44.36 -58.06
CA GLY A 634 1.39 -45.53 -58.73
C GLY A 634 1.74 -46.63 -57.72
N THR A 635 1.50 -47.89 -58.08
CA THR A 635 1.37 -48.98 -57.10
C THR A 635 2.57 -49.94 -57.06
N ALA A 636 2.83 -50.46 -55.85
CA ALA A 636 3.40 -51.78 -55.54
C ALA A 636 4.92 -52.02 -55.65
N LEU A 637 5.32 -53.13 -55.00
CA LEU A 637 6.61 -53.84 -55.03
C LEU A 637 7.80 -53.22 -54.26
N LYS A 638 8.70 -53.98 -53.60
CA LYS A 638 8.62 -55.34 -52.99
C LYS A 638 9.94 -55.64 -52.23
N GLN A 639 9.88 -56.14 -50.97
CA GLN A 639 10.96 -56.90 -50.28
C GLN A 639 12.34 -56.17 -50.14
N THR A 640 13.32 -56.55 -49.31
CA THR A 640 13.54 -57.61 -48.28
C THR A 640 14.37 -56.94 -47.14
N SER A 641 14.28 -57.32 -45.85
CA SER A 641 15.17 -58.27 -45.13
C SER A 641 16.69 -57.95 -45.27
N ASP A 642 17.55 -57.97 -44.24
CA ASP A 642 17.55 -58.67 -42.94
C ASP A 642 18.45 -57.97 -41.85
N THR A 643 18.21 -58.24 -40.55
CA THR A 643 19.16 -58.71 -39.49
C THR A 643 20.53 -57.99 -39.27
N GLU A 644 21.10 -57.73 -38.07
CA GLU A 644 20.89 -57.97 -36.62
C GLU A 644 21.53 -56.76 -35.84
N ALA A 645 21.04 -56.26 -34.69
CA ALA A 645 21.19 -56.69 -33.28
C ALA A 645 22.53 -56.32 -32.57
N GLU A 646 22.55 -56.49 -31.24
CA GLU A 646 23.56 -56.04 -30.23
C GLU A 646 23.67 -54.50 -30.04
N SER A 647 23.49 -53.83 -28.88
CA SER A 647 23.22 -54.11 -27.45
C SER A 647 24.36 -53.78 -26.47
N SER A 648 23.98 -53.45 -25.22
CA SER A 648 24.82 -53.47 -24.01
C SER A 648 25.78 -52.25 -23.81
N PRO A 649 26.40 -52.03 -22.62
CA PRO A 649 25.90 -50.96 -21.74
C PRO A 649 26.99 -50.04 -21.13
N GLY A 650 26.58 -49.05 -20.33
CA GLY A 650 27.51 -48.14 -19.61
C GLY A 650 27.72 -48.50 -18.13
N THR A 651 28.87 -48.13 -17.54
CA THR A 651 29.13 -48.25 -16.10
C THR A 651 30.08 -47.16 -15.54
N SER A 652 29.82 -46.74 -14.30
CA SER A 652 30.76 -46.25 -13.26
C SER A 652 31.99 -45.37 -13.58
N SER A 653 32.04 -44.20 -12.91
CA SER A 653 33.30 -43.55 -12.46
C SER A 653 33.84 -44.24 -11.19
N PRO A 654 35.15 -44.08 -10.85
CA PRO A 654 35.48 -43.11 -9.78
C PRO A 654 36.87 -42.41 -9.85
N GLN A 655 36.86 -41.10 -9.55
CA GLN A 655 37.67 -40.35 -8.55
C GLN A 655 39.21 -40.51 -8.34
N VAL A 656 39.84 -39.36 -8.05
CA VAL A 656 41.15 -39.10 -7.37
C VAL A 656 42.45 -39.27 -8.18
N GLN A 657 43.00 -38.13 -8.63
CA GLN A 657 44.15 -37.49 -7.99
C GLN A 657 43.96 -35.96 -7.96
#